data_AF-A0A6F8ZPG2-F1
#
_entry.id   AF-A0A6F8ZPG2-F1
#
_cell.length_a   1.000
_cell.length_b   1.000
_cell.length_c   1.000
_cell.angle_alpha   90.00
_cell.angle_beta   90.00
_cell.angle_gamma   90.00
#
_symmetry.space_group_name_H-M   'P 1'
#
loop_
_entity.id
_entity.type
_entity.pdbx_description
1 polymer ?
#
loop_
_entity_poly.entity_id
_entity_poly.type
_entity_poly.pdbx_seq_one_letter_code
_entity_poly.pdbx_strand_id
1 'polypeptide(L)'
;MKRALALIDSKMTQAKSWLRDPNAQQGDAGEQAIRQILDEAGKVGELGQGASPAAMQKAQQVSQGLDVLTGKVENAARKLEAMTNSKQVIAKKIDAAQNWLADPNGGPEGEENIRALLAEAKKIADMCEDPKERDDILRSIGEMAALTAKLSELRRQGKGDTPEARALAKQIATALQNLQSKTNKAVANSRPAKAAVHLEGKIEQAQSWMENPTIDDGGVGQAAIRGLVAEGHRLANALPGPYRQELVRKCEQVEQLMAQLANLAARGEGESPQARAVAQQLQETLKDLKEKMQEAMTHEVFDERAANFENHANKLGATAEKAAAVGTANKSTVEGIQAAVKSTRDLTPQVVSAARILLRNPGNQAAYEHFETMKNQWIDNVEKMTGLVDEAIDTKSLLNASEEAIKKDLDKCRVAMANHQPQIEIVKAASDELSRTISPMVMDAKAVAGNITDPSLQKGFLDSGYRILGAVAKVSDEPAPPKPPLPEGEVPPPRPPPPEEKDEDFPEQEVGEMVSEPMMMAARQLHEEARKWSSKGNDIIGAAKRMALLMAEMSRLVRGGSGNKRALIQCAKDIAKASDEVTRLAKEVAKQCTDKRIRTNLLQVCERIPTISTQLKILSTVKATMLGRTNISEEESEQATEMLVHNAQNLMQSVKETVREAEAASIKIRTDAGFTLHWIRKTPWYQ
;
A
#
# COMPACT_ATOMS: atom_id res chain seq x y z
N MET A 1 14.23 -7.36 5.40
CA MET A 1 15.49 -7.91 5.96
C MET A 1 15.65 -9.41 5.68
N LYS A 2 14.92 -10.37 6.30
CA LYS A 2 15.16 -11.81 5.98
C LYS A 2 14.87 -12.18 4.51
N ARG A 3 13.77 -11.68 3.95
CA ARG A 3 13.45 -11.83 2.51
C ARG A 3 14.50 -11.17 1.60
N ALA A 4 14.95 -9.98 2.01
CA ALA A 4 16.00 -9.21 1.34
C ALA A 4 17.31 -9.99 1.26
N LEU A 5 17.78 -10.51 2.40
CA LEU A 5 19.00 -11.32 2.50
C LEU A 5 18.90 -12.60 1.66
N ALA A 6 17.75 -13.30 1.70
CA ALA A 6 17.54 -14.48 0.88
C ALA A 6 17.58 -14.18 -0.63
N LEU A 7 17.07 -13.01 -1.06
CA LEU A 7 17.17 -12.56 -2.44
C LEU A 7 18.62 -12.22 -2.81
N ILE A 8 19.34 -11.49 -1.95
CA ILE A 8 20.75 -11.14 -2.13
C ILE A 8 21.59 -12.41 -2.28
N ASP A 9 21.42 -13.39 -1.39
CA ASP A 9 22.15 -14.67 -1.43
C ASP A 9 21.85 -15.47 -2.71
N SER A 10 20.58 -15.54 -3.10
CA SER A 10 20.14 -16.22 -4.32
C SER A 10 20.76 -15.62 -5.59
N LYS A 11 20.97 -14.30 -5.60
CA LYS A 11 21.51 -13.56 -6.75
C LYS A 11 23.04 -13.40 -6.71
N MET A 12 23.68 -13.56 -5.55
CA MET A 12 25.10 -13.32 -5.34
C MET A 12 25.99 -14.16 -6.25
N THR A 13 25.67 -15.44 -6.42
CA THR A 13 26.43 -16.37 -7.28
C THR A 13 26.36 -15.94 -8.75
N GLN A 14 25.18 -15.54 -9.21
CA GLN A 14 24.94 -15.08 -10.57
C GLN A 14 25.69 -13.76 -10.85
N ALA A 15 25.66 -12.83 -9.90
CA ALA A 15 26.39 -11.56 -9.95
C ALA A 15 27.92 -11.75 -9.99
N LYS A 16 28.47 -12.58 -9.10
CA LYS A 16 29.92 -12.85 -9.06
C LYS A 16 30.41 -13.63 -10.28
N SER A 17 29.59 -14.54 -10.81
CA SER A 17 29.93 -15.28 -12.03
C SER A 17 30.08 -14.33 -13.22
N TRP A 18 29.21 -13.33 -13.32
CA TRP A 18 29.26 -12.33 -14.38
C TRP A 18 30.46 -11.38 -14.24
N LEU A 19 30.79 -10.93 -13.01
CA LEU A 19 31.98 -10.10 -12.76
C LEU A 19 33.31 -10.83 -13.06
N ARG A 20 33.32 -12.16 -13.01
CA ARG A 20 34.50 -12.99 -13.29
C ARG A 20 34.64 -13.35 -14.77
N ASP A 21 33.58 -13.25 -15.55
CA ASP A 21 33.59 -13.60 -16.97
C ASP A 21 33.99 -12.38 -17.83
N PRO A 22 35.19 -12.38 -18.43
CA PRO A 22 35.66 -11.27 -19.26
C PRO A 22 34.89 -11.10 -20.58
N ASN A 23 34.05 -12.06 -20.96
CA ASN A 23 33.23 -12.01 -22.17
C ASN A 23 31.75 -11.69 -21.91
N ALA A 24 31.37 -11.46 -20.65
CA ALA A 24 29.98 -11.22 -20.28
C ALA A 24 29.41 -9.94 -20.91
N GLN A 25 28.17 -9.99 -21.40
CA GLN A 25 27.55 -8.86 -22.08
C GLN A 25 26.75 -7.98 -21.12
N GLN A 26 26.68 -6.69 -21.45
CA GLN A 26 25.85 -5.72 -20.76
C GLN A 26 24.36 -6.03 -21.05
N GLY A 27 23.54 -6.11 -20.01
CA GLY A 27 22.12 -6.49 -20.07
C GLY A 27 21.83 -7.93 -19.65
N ASP A 28 22.87 -8.78 -19.53
CA ASP A 28 22.72 -10.18 -19.14
C ASP A 28 22.15 -10.34 -17.72
N ALA A 29 21.58 -11.52 -17.46
CA ALA A 29 20.99 -11.87 -16.18
C ALA A 29 21.95 -11.70 -14.98
N GLY A 30 23.27 -11.75 -15.24
CA GLY A 30 24.31 -11.46 -14.25
C GLY A 30 24.43 -9.99 -13.84
N GLU A 31 24.37 -9.06 -14.80
CA GLU A 31 24.32 -7.62 -14.50
C GLU A 31 23.01 -7.25 -13.82
N GLN A 32 21.90 -7.86 -14.25
CA GLN A 32 20.60 -7.72 -13.59
C GLN A 32 20.64 -8.21 -12.14
N ALA A 33 21.35 -9.31 -11.86
CA ALA A 33 21.56 -9.81 -10.50
C ALA A 33 22.37 -8.84 -9.63
N ILE A 34 23.43 -8.21 -10.16
CA ILE A 34 24.17 -7.16 -9.45
C ILE A 34 23.25 -5.99 -9.10
N ARG A 35 22.46 -5.52 -10.06
CA ARG A 35 21.52 -4.40 -9.85
C ARG A 35 20.44 -4.75 -8.83
N GLN A 36 19.90 -5.96 -8.85
CA GLN A 36 18.93 -6.43 -7.85
C GLN A 36 19.51 -6.49 -6.43
N ILE A 37 20.78 -6.92 -6.29
CA ILE A 37 21.48 -6.90 -5.00
C ILE A 37 21.69 -5.47 -4.52
N LEU A 38 22.09 -4.56 -5.42
CA LEU A 38 22.34 -3.16 -5.11
C LEU A 38 21.05 -2.37 -4.84
N ASP A 39 19.93 -2.69 -5.48
CA ASP A 39 18.62 -2.08 -5.19
C ASP A 39 18.16 -2.46 -3.78
N GLU A 40 18.39 -3.71 -3.36
CA GLU A 40 18.07 -4.18 -2.00
C GLU A 40 19.05 -3.65 -0.94
N ALA A 41 20.22 -3.16 -1.36
CA ALA A 41 21.31 -2.72 -0.47
C ALA A 41 21.68 -1.23 -0.57
N GLY A 42 21.12 -0.48 -1.52
CA GLY A 42 21.07 0.98 -1.61
C GLY A 42 22.32 1.74 -2.09
N LYS A 43 22.94 1.44 -3.26
CA LYS A 43 23.69 2.40 -4.14
C LYS A 43 24.44 1.79 -5.38
N VAL A 44 24.30 2.48 -6.55
CA VAL A 44 25.22 2.84 -7.70
C VAL A 44 26.11 1.73 -8.32
N GLY A 45 26.43 1.64 -9.62
CA GLY A 45 26.31 2.49 -10.82
C GLY A 45 27.58 2.30 -11.70
N GLU A 46 27.35 2.15 -13.01
CA GLU A 46 28.29 2.11 -14.15
C GLU A 46 29.53 1.19 -14.09
N LEU A 47 29.41 0.02 -14.74
CA LEU A 47 30.55 -0.77 -15.24
C LEU A 47 30.75 -0.49 -16.73
N GLY A 48 31.88 0.14 -17.06
CA GLY A 48 32.30 0.45 -18.42
C GLY A 48 32.87 -0.77 -19.17
N GLN A 49 32.75 -0.72 -20.49
CA GLN A 49 33.11 -1.79 -21.43
C GLN A 49 34.62 -2.09 -21.52
N GLY A 50 34.92 -3.37 -21.78
CA GLY A 50 36.18 -3.82 -22.39
C GLY A 50 37.09 -4.66 -21.48
N ALA A 51 37.72 -5.69 -22.08
CA ALA A 51 38.70 -6.58 -21.46
C ALA A 51 40.04 -5.90 -21.17
N SER A 52 40.02 -4.83 -20.35
CA SER A 52 41.22 -4.16 -19.85
C SER A 52 41.55 -4.62 -18.43
N PRO A 53 42.83 -4.67 -18.03
CA PRO A 53 43.23 -4.94 -16.64
C PRO A 53 42.56 -4.03 -15.61
N ALA A 54 42.26 -2.78 -15.99
CA ALA A 54 41.53 -1.82 -15.14
C ALA A 54 40.05 -2.19 -14.95
N ALA A 55 39.40 -2.76 -15.97
CA ALA A 55 38.03 -3.24 -15.86
C ALA A 55 37.93 -4.47 -14.95
N MET A 56 38.89 -5.40 -15.05
CA MET A 56 38.96 -6.56 -14.16
C MET A 56 39.23 -6.16 -12.71
N GLN A 57 40.11 -5.17 -12.48
CA GLN A 57 40.36 -4.60 -11.15
C GLN A 57 39.10 -3.94 -10.57
N LYS A 58 38.36 -3.16 -11.37
CA LYS A 58 37.07 -2.58 -10.95
C LYS A 58 36.03 -3.65 -10.66
N ALA A 59 35.90 -4.68 -11.49
CA ALA A 59 34.98 -5.80 -11.25
C ALA A 59 35.29 -6.52 -9.93
N GLN A 60 36.57 -6.68 -9.61
CA GLN A 60 36.99 -7.26 -8.33
C GLN A 60 36.72 -6.34 -7.13
N GLN A 61 36.90 -5.02 -7.28
CA GLN A 61 36.50 -4.04 -6.25
C GLN A 61 34.98 -4.06 -6.01
N VAL A 62 34.17 -4.15 -7.07
CA VAL A 62 32.71 -4.27 -6.94
C VAL A 62 32.35 -5.57 -6.22
N SER A 63 32.97 -6.70 -6.57
CA SER A 63 32.73 -7.96 -5.88
C SER A 63 33.06 -7.88 -4.38
N GLN A 64 34.17 -7.24 -4.00
CA GLN A 64 34.54 -7.03 -2.60
C GLN A 64 33.58 -6.07 -1.88
N GLY A 65 33.14 -5.02 -2.58
CA GLY A 65 32.13 -4.07 -2.07
C GLY A 65 30.81 -4.75 -1.76
N LEU A 66 30.35 -5.66 -2.63
CA LEU A 66 29.15 -6.47 -2.41
C LEU A 66 29.27 -7.34 -1.14
N ASP A 67 30.42 -7.98 -0.92
CA ASP A 67 30.65 -8.79 0.28
C ASP A 67 30.61 -7.96 1.57
N VAL A 68 31.24 -6.78 1.56
CA VAL A 68 31.21 -5.85 2.70
C VAL A 68 29.79 -5.35 2.96
N LEU A 69 29.04 -5.04 1.90
CA LEU A 69 27.67 -4.53 2.00
C LEU A 69 26.72 -5.59 2.56
N THR A 70 26.77 -6.82 2.05
CA THR A 70 26.00 -7.96 2.59
C THR A 70 26.34 -8.18 4.06
N GLY A 71 27.63 -8.18 4.44
CA GLY A 71 28.05 -8.32 5.83
C GLY A 71 27.48 -7.22 6.75
N LYS A 72 27.41 -5.96 6.27
CA LYS A 72 26.78 -4.86 7.01
C LYS A 72 25.28 -5.04 7.18
N VAL A 73 24.57 -5.43 6.12
CA VAL A 73 23.11 -5.66 6.15
C VAL A 73 22.77 -6.82 7.08
N GLU A 74 23.53 -7.93 7.04
CA GLU A 74 23.38 -9.04 7.97
C GLU A 74 23.60 -8.62 9.42
N ASN A 75 24.66 -7.85 9.69
CA ASN A 75 24.95 -7.37 11.04
C ASN A 75 23.83 -6.48 11.58
N ALA A 76 23.32 -5.55 10.76
CA ALA A 76 22.18 -4.71 11.12
C ALA A 76 20.91 -5.53 11.38
N ALA A 77 20.63 -6.54 10.54
CA ALA A 77 19.49 -7.43 10.71
C ALA A 77 19.59 -8.26 12.00
N ARG A 78 20.76 -8.87 12.27
CA ARG A 78 21.04 -9.62 13.50
C ARG A 78 20.88 -8.75 14.74
N LYS A 79 21.41 -7.52 14.70
CA LYS A 79 21.32 -6.53 15.78
C LYS A 79 19.87 -6.17 16.09
N LEU A 80 19.06 -5.83 15.08
CA LEU A 80 17.65 -5.47 15.27
C LEU A 80 16.81 -6.64 15.77
N GLU A 81 17.08 -7.86 15.29
CA GLU A 81 16.45 -9.09 15.77
C GLU A 81 16.80 -9.36 17.25
N ALA A 82 18.09 -9.26 17.61
CA ALA A 82 18.53 -9.42 18.99
C ALA A 82 17.90 -8.39 19.94
N MET A 83 17.89 -7.11 19.55
CA MET A 83 17.23 -6.04 20.32
C MET A 83 15.72 -6.30 20.49
N THR A 84 15.04 -6.77 19.45
CA THR A 84 13.60 -7.10 19.50
C THR A 84 13.34 -8.31 20.40
N ASN A 85 14.19 -9.33 20.35
CA ASN A 85 14.09 -10.50 21.23
C ASN A 85 14.32 -10.13 22.69
N SER A 86 15.37 -9.35 23.00
CA SER A 86 15.63 -8.85 24.36
C SER A 86 14.45 -8.02 24.90
N LYS A 87 13.86 -7.15 24.06
CA LYS A 87 12.63 -6.40 24.42
C LYS A 87 11.47 -7.33 24.79
N GLN A 88 11.24 -8.40 24.03
CA GLN A 88 10.18 -9.37 24.33
C GLN A 88 10.46 -10.14 25.62
N VAL A 89 11.72 -10.50 25.89
CA VAL A 89 12.10 -11.19 27.12
C VAL A 89 11.89 -10.28 28.34
N ILE A 90 12.29 -9.00 28.25
CA ILE A 90 12.03 -7.99 29.30
C ILE A 90 10.53 -7.90 29.58
N ALA A 91 9.70 -7.77 28.53
CA ALA A 91 8.25 -7.67 28.68
C ALA A 91 7.63 -8.92 29.33
N LYS A 92 8.11 -10.13 29.02
CA LYS A 92 7.60 -11.36 29.66
C LYS A 92 8.03 -11.51 31.12
N LYS A 93 9.22 -11.00 31.48
CA LYS A 93 9.78 -11.14 32.83
C LYS A 93 9.33 -10.04 33.79
N ILE A 94 8.86 -8.90 33.28
CA ILE A 94 8.47 -7.78 34.12
C ILE A 94 7.29 -8.13 35.03
N ASP A 95 6.29 -8.88 34.54
CA ASP A 95 5.12 -9.26 35.34
C ASP A 95 5.52 -10.16 36.52
N ALA A 96 6.40 -11.13 36.28
CA ALA A 96 6.94 -11.99 37.33
C ALA A 96 7.77 -11.21 38.36
N ALA A 97 8.57 -10.24 37.91
CA ALA A 97 9.33 -9.36 38.79
C ALA A 97 8.42 -8.46 39.63
N GLN A 98 7.36 -7.90 39.05
CA GLN A 98 6.38 -7.08 39.77
C GLN A 98 5.62 -7.88 40.83
N ASN A 99 5.22 -9.11 40.51
CA ASN A 99 4.59 -10.02 41.48
C ASN A 99 5.51 -10.34 42.66
N TRP A 100 6.80 -10.57 42.40
CA TRP A 100 7.80 -10.80 43.45
C TRP A 100 8.07 -9.57 44.32
N LEU A 101 8.04 -8.37 43.74
CA LEU A 101 8.17 -7.12 44.48
C LEU A 101 6.95 -6.87 45.37
N ALA A 102 5.76 -7.29 44.93
CA ALA A 102 4.52 -7.19 45.69
C ALA A 102 4.45 -8.17 46.87
N ASP A 103 5.13 -9.32 46.79
CA ASP A 103 5.23 -10.31 47.88
C ASP A 103 6.41 -10.02 48.81
N PRO A 104 6.17 -9.60 50.08
CA PRO A 104 7.23 -9.34 51.06
C PRO A 104 8.10 -10.55 51.40
N ASN A 105 7.60 -11.78 51.17
CA ASN A 105 8.29 -13.04 51.46
C ASN A 105 8.85 -13.72 50.21
N GLY A 106 8.88 -13.02 49.08
CA GLY A 106 9.34 -13.59 47.81
C GLY A 106 10.77 -14.11 47.88
N GLY A 107 10.97 -15.36 47.45
CA GLY A 107 12.26 -16.07 47.48
C GLY A 107 13.31 -15.56 46.47
N PRO A 108 14.51 -16.16 46.41
CA PRO A 108 15.63 -15.69 45.57
C PRO A 108 15.35 -15.77 44.05
N GLU A 109 14.38 -16.56 43.63
CA GLU A 109 13.96 -16.73 42.23
C GLU A 109 13.50 -15.40 41.58
N GLY A 110 12.90 -14.49 42.36
CA GLY A 110 12.49 -13.19 41.83
C GLY A 110 13.66 -12.21 41.66
N GLU A 111 14.66 -12.29 42.52
CA GLU A 111 15.93 -11.55 42.35
C GLU A 111 16.63 -11.99 41.06
N GLU A 112 16.66 -13.31 40.79
CA GLU A 112 17.19 -13.85 39.54
C GLU A 112 16.43 -13.36 38.31
N ASN A 113 15.11 -13.24 38.39
CA ASN A 113 14.30 -12.68 37.31
C ASN A 113 14.62 -11.20 37.03
N ILE A 114 14.82 -10.39 38.08
CA ILE A 114 15.25 -8.99 37.92
C ILE A 114 16.66 -8.93 37.33
N ARG A 115 17.59 -9.76 37.80
CA ARG A 115 18.96 -9.84 37.26
C ARG A 115 18.96 -10.22 35.78
N ALA A 116 18.13 -11.18 35.39
CA ALA A 116 17.96 -11.59 33.99
C ALA A 116 17.38 -10.46 33.14
N LEU A 117 16.40 -9.71 33.65
CA LEU A 117 15.85 -8.53 32.97
C LEU A 117 16.91 -7.45 32.75
N LEU A 118 17.72 -7.15 33.79
CA LEU A 118 18.83 -6.21 33.69
C LEU A 118 19.88 -6.65 32.65
N ALA A 119 20.15 -7.96 32.56
CA ALA A 119 21.06 -8.49 31.54
C ALA A 119 20.53 -8.29 30.12
N GLU A 120 19.23 -8.48 29.88
CA GLU A 120 18.60 -8.19 28.58
C GLU A 120 18.59 -6.69 28.26
N ALA A 121 18.32 -5.83 29.26
CA ALA A 121 18.41 -4.38 29.10
C ALA A 121 19.83 -3.93 28.74
N LYS A 122 20.85 -4.57 29.32
CA LYS A 122 22.25 -4.34 28.98
C LYS A 122 22.55 -4.72 27.52
N LYS A 123 22.06 -5.86 27.04
CA LYS A 123 22.22 -6.24 25.61
C LYS A 123 21.65 -5.17 24.68
N ILE A 124 20.48 -4.60 25.02
CA ILE A 124 19.90 -3.49 24.25
C ILE A 124 20.82 -2.27 24.28
N ALA A 125 21.33 -1.88 25.45
CA ALA A 125 22.27 -0.75 25.58
C ALA A 125 23.57 -0.96 24.79
N ASP A 126 24.15 -2.17 24.82
CA ASP A 126 25.37 -2.50 24.08
C ASP A 126 25.17 -2.41 22.55
N MET A 127 23.91 -2.53 22.09
CA MET A 127 23.51 -2.38 20.69
C MET A 127 22.97 -0.96 20.37
N CYS A 128 22.86 -0.04 21.33
CA CYS A 128 22.41 1.32 21.04
C CYS A 128 23.47 2.10 20.24
N GLU A 129 23.01 2.88 19.26
CA GLU A 129 23.88 3.76 18.46
C GLU A 129 24.04 5.14 19.09
N ASP A 130 23.02 5.62 19.81
CA ASP A 130 23.07 6.86 20.57
C ASP A 130 23.81 6.63 21.91
N PRO A 131 24.98 7.28 22.13
CA PRO A 131 25.72 7.18 23.38
C PRO A 131 24.92 7.65 24.60
N LYS A 132 24.06 8.66 24.44
CA LYS A 132 23.26 9.22 25.55
C LYS A 132 22.21 8.22 26.01
N GLU A 133 21.47 7.62 25.08
CA GLU A 133 20.48 6.58 25.40
C GLU A 133 21.14 5.36 26.03
N ARG A 134 22.29 4.93 25.50
CA ARG A 134 23.08 3.84 26.08
C ARG A 134 23.43 4.13 27.53
N ASP A 135 24.02 5.29 27.79
CA ASP A 135 24.51 5.65 29.12
C ASP A 135 23.37 5.83 30.13
N ASP A 136 22.22 6.35 29.69
CA ASP A 136 21.01 6.48 30.51
C ASP A 136 20.38 5.12 30.86
N ILE A 137 20.45 4.13 29.97
CA ILE A 137 20.02 2.75 30.25
C ILE A 137 21.00 2.08 31.23
N LEU A 138 22.31 2.20 30.99
CA LEU A 138 23.35 1.62 31.85
C LEU A 138 23.30 2.18 33.28
N ARG A 139 23.05 3.48 33.43
CA ARG A 139 22.87 4.12 34.74
C ARG A 139 21.69 3.53 35.50
N SER A 140 20.53 3.41 34.84
CA SER A 140 19.34 2.80 35.44
C SER A 140 19.54 1.32 35.80
N ILE A 141 20.30 0.56 35.00
CA ILE A 141 20.68 -0.81 35.33
C ILE A 141 21.50 -0.87 36.63
N GLY A 142 22.49 0.01 36.78
CA GLY A 142 23.33 0.07 37.99
C GLY A 142 22.54 0.41 39.25
N GLU A 143 21.69 1.43 39.17
CA GLU A 143 20.82 1.85 40.28
C GLU A 143 19.87 0.73 40.71
N MET A 144 19.24 0.05 39.75
CA MET A 144 18.31 -1.04 40.03
C MET A 144 19.00 -2.27 40.63
N ALA A 145 20.21 -2.60 40.17
CA ALA A 145 20.99 -3.70 40.74
C ALA A 145 21.30 -3.44 42.23
N ALA A 146 21.68 -2.21 42.58
CA ALA A 146 21.96 -1.82 43.96
C ALA A 146 20.70 -1.86 44.85
N LEU A 147 19.58 -1.32 44.37
CA LEU A 147 18.31 -1.34 45.11
C LEU A 147 17.80 -2.77 45.32
N THR A 148 17.90 -3.62 44.29
CA THR A 148 17.47 -5.02 44.36
C THR A 148 18.32 -5.83 45.33
N ALA A 149 19.64 -5.61 45.36
CA ALA A 149 20.53 -6.23 46.33
C ALA A 149 20.18 -5.80 47.77
N LYS A 150 19.91 -4.50 47.99
CA LYS A 150 19.50 -3.98 49.30
C LYS A 150 18.18 -4.60 49.77
N LEU A 151 17.19 -4.72 48.89
CA LEU A 151 15.89 -5.36 49.21
C LEU A 151 16.07 -6.85 49.56
N SER A 152 16.89 -7.55 48.79
CA SER A 152 17.15 -8.99 49.00
C SER A 152 17.85 -9.24 50.33
N GLU A 153 18.77 -8.36 50.72
CA GLU A 153 19.42 -8.41 52.03
C GLU A 153 18.43 -8.20 53.18
N LEU A 154 17.52 -7.23 53.05
CA LEU A 154 16.46 -7.01 54.06
C LEU A 154 15.54 -8.23 54.19
N ARG A 155 15.16 -8.86 53.07
CA ARG A 155 14.36 -10.10 53.08
C ARG A 155 15.12 -11.25 53.76
N ARG A 156 16.42 -11.41 53.49
CA ARG A 156 17.28 -12.42 54.12
C ARG A 156 17.40 -12.23 55.64
N GLN A 157 17.37 -10.98 56.11
CA GLN A 157 17.37 -10.64 57.53
C GLN A 157 15.99 -10.80 58.21
N GLY A 158 14.97 -11.31 57.50
CA GLY A 158 13.60 -11.41 58.00
C GLY A 158 12.87 -10.06 58.07
N LYS A 159 13.42 -8.99 57.49
CA LYS A 159 12.86 -7.63 57.47
C LYS A 159 12.09 -7.31 56.18
N GLY A 160 11.67 -8.33 55.44
CA GLY A 160 10.98 -8.19 54.15
C GLY A 160 9.66 -7.41 54.21
N ASP A 161 8.98 -7.44 55.37
CA ASP A 161 7.70 -6.76 55.59
C ASP A 161 7.81 -5.37 56.23
N THR A 162 9.03 -4.89 56.45
CA THR A 162 9.24 -3.57 57.06
C THR A 162 8.83 -2.42 56.11
N PRO A 163 8.45 -1.24 56.64
CA PRO A 163 8.18 -0.07 55.82
C PRO A 163 9.34 0.29 54.87
N GLU A 164 10.59 0.08 55.29
CA GLU A 164 11.78 0.28 54.45
C GLU A 164 11.82 -0.70 53.26
N ALA A 165 11.59 -2.00 53.50
CA ALA A 165 11.59 -3.02 52.45
C ALA A 165 10.42 -2.82 51.46
N ARG A 166 9.23 -2.47 51.96
CA ARG A 166 8.06 -2.15 51.11
C ARG A 166 8.30 -0.90 50.26
N ALA A 167 8.94 0.14 50.82
CA ALA A 167 9.30 1.35 50.07
C ALA A 167 10.34 1.06 48.98
N LEU A 168 11.37 0.27 49.28
CA LEU A 168 12.36 -0.18 48.29
C LEU A 168 11.74 -1.02 47.18
N ALA A 169 10.84 -1.94 47.52
CA ALA A 169 10.14 -2.76 46.52
C ALA A 169 9.31 -1.90 45.56
N LYS A 170 8.59 -0.89 46.07
CA LYS A 170 7.85 0.08 45.25
C LYS A 170 8.79 0.92 44.36
N GLN A 171 9.93 1.35 44.90
CA GLN A 171 10.92 2.10 44.13
C GLN A 171 11.50 1.26 42.97
N ILE A 172 11.83 -0.01 43.23
CA ILE A 172 12.31 -0.94 42.19
C ILE A 172 11.22 -1.21 41.16
N ALA A 173 9.95 -1.34 41.58
CA ALA A 173 8.82 -1.55 40.68
C ALA A 173 8.65 -0.38 39.68
N THR A 174 8.74 0.86 40.14
CA THR A 174 8.74 2.05 39.26
C THR A 174 9.97 2.08 38.36
N ALA A 175 11.16 1.79 38.91
CA ALA A 175 12.40 1.76 38.11
C ALA A 175 12.37 0.71 36.99
N LEU A 176 11.75 -0.46 37.22
CA LEU A 176 11.53 -1.49 36.20
C LEU A 176 10.68 -0.99 35.03
N GLN A 177 9.59 -0.27 35.30
CA GLN A 177 8.73 0.32 34.27
C GLN A 177 9.49 1.39 33.47
N ASN A 178 10.25 2.25 34.15
CA ASN A 178 11.06 3.27 33.50
C ASN A 178 12.16 2.65 32.62
N LEU A 179 12.82 1.59 33.10
CA LEU A 179 13.81 0.84 32.30
C LEU A 179 13.16 0.19 31.07
N GLN A 180 11.95 -0.36 31.20
CA GLN A 180 11.20 -0.91 30.07
C GLN A 180 10.86 0.18 29.05
N SER A 181 10.44 1.37 29.50
CA SER A 181 10.18 2.52 28.62
C SER A 181 11.45 2.94 27.85
N LYS A 182 12.57 3.12 28.56
CA LYS A 182 13.87 3.49 27.96
C LYS A 182 14.36 2.45 26.94
N THR A 183 14.30 1.16 27.28
CA THR A 183 14.70 0.08 26.36
C THR A 183 13.75 -0.05 25.16
N ASN A 184 12.44 0.18 25.35
CA ASN A 184 11.49 0.25 24.24
C ASN A 184 11.79 1.40 23.28
N LYS A 185 12.13 2.57 23.83
CA LYS A 185 12.52 3.76 23.06
C LYS A 185 13.79 3.51 22.26
N ALA A 186 14.84 2.96 22.88
CA ALA A 186 16.07 2.58 22.20
C ALA A 186 15.85 1.62 21.01
N VAL A 187 14.98 0.61 21.20
CA VAL A 187 14.61 -0.33 20.13
C VAL A 187 13.80 0.36 19.02
N ALA A 188 12.96 1.32 19.36
CA ALA A 188 12.19 2.10 18.38
C ALA A 188 13.10 3.03 17.57
N ASN A 189 14.03 3.72 18.22
CA ASN A 189 14.99 4.63 17.60
C ASN A 189 16.01 3.91 16.72
N SER A 190 16.28 2.64 17.00
CA SER A 190 17.11 1.77 16.14
C SER A 190 16.40 1.30 14.87
N ARG A 191 15.10 1.60 14.70
CA ARG A 191 14.36 1.28 13.48
C ARG A 191 14.41 2.47 12.53
N PRO A 192 14.63 2.24 11.23
CA PRO A 192 14.57 3.32 10.25
C PRO A 192 13.15 3.90 10.20
N ALA A 193 13.07 5.21 9.94
CA ALA A 193 11.82 5.93 9.74
C ALA A 193 10.94 5.22 8.71
N LYS A 194 9.67 4.99 9.07
CA LYS A 194 8.76 4.21 8.23
C LYS A 194 8.00 5.14 7.28
N ALA A 195 8.48 5.21 6.05
CA ALA A 195 7.75 5.86 4.97
C ALA A 195 6.44 5.11 4.66
N ALA A 196 5.50 5.81 4.02
CA ALA A 196 4.26 5.25 3.51
C ALA A 196 4.55 4.14 2.48
N VAL A 197 3.62 3.19 2.36
CA VAL A 197 3.79 2.02 1.49
C VAL A 197 3.43 2.35 0.04
N HIS A 198 2.44 3.20 -0.17
CA HIS A 198 1.96 3.59 -1.50
C HIS A 198 2.65 4.87 -2.01
N LEU A 199 2.70 5.00 -3.34
CA LEU A 199 3.38 6.10 -4.04
C LEU A 199 2.88 7.47 -3.57
N GLU A 200 1.56 7.67 -3.52
CA GLU A 200 0.97 8.96 -3.12
C GLU A 200 1.34 9.37 -1.69
N GLY A 201 1.33 8.42 -0.76
CA GLY A 201 1.67 8.70 0.64
C GLY A 201 3.14 9.06 0.81
N LYS A 202 4.02 8.46 0.01
CA LYS A 202 5.45 8.85 0.00
C LYS A 202 5.63 10.27 -0.55
N ILE A 203 4.88 10.64 -1.59
CA ILE A 203 4.90 12.00 -2.14
C ILE A 203 4.42 13.01 -1.12
N GLU A 204 3.33 12.73 -0.40
CA GLU A 204 2.83 13.62 0.65
C GLU A 204 3.81 13.80 1.81
N GLN A 205 4.43 12.71 2.28
CA GLN A 205 5.46 12.77 3.32
C GLN A 205 6.69 13.56 2.86
N ALA A 206 7.11 13.39 1.60
CA ALA A 206 8.18 14.17 1.02
C ALA A 206 7.81 15.66 0.92
N GLN A 207 6.59 15.99 0.47
CA GLN A 207 6.09 17.36 0.36
C GLN A 207 6.03 18.07 1.71
N SER A 208 5.48 17.40 2.73
CA SER A 208 5.40 17.96 4.08
C SER A 208 6.78 18.31 4.64
N TRP A 209 7.81 17.50 4.37
CA TRP A 209 9.18 17.79 4.79
C TRP A 209 9.81 18.93 3.98
N MET A 210 9.55 19.02 2.68
CA MET A 210 10.05 20.11 1.83
C MET A 210 9.47 21.48 2.20
N GLU A 211 8.22 21.52 2.67
CA GLU A 211 7.58 22.75 3.15
C GLU A 211 8.19 23.24 4.47
N ASN A 212 8.50 22.31 5.38
CA ASN A 212 9.05 22.63 6.70
C ASN A 212 10.27 21.76 7.04
N PRO A 213 11.42 21.98 6.38
CA PRO A 213 12.60 21.11 6.52
C PRO A 213 13.30 21.24 7.87
N THR A 214 12.97 22.26 8.67
CA THR A 214 13.48 22.50 10.03
C THR A 214 12.72 21.73 11.11
N ILE A 215 11.51 21.23 10.81
CA ILE A 215 10.71 20.45 11.76
C ILE A 215 11.18 19.00 11.73
N ASP A 216 11.50 18.45 12.91
CA ASP A 216 11.87 17.05 13.05
C ASP A 216 10.64 16.16 12.82
N ASP A 217 10.60 15.50 11.67
CA ASP A 217 9.58 14.54 11.27
C ASP A 217 10.00 13.08 11.57
N GLY A 218 11.06 12.88 12.36
CA GLY A 218 11.65 11.58 12.63
C GLY A 218 12.34 10.95 11.40
N GLY A 219 12.68 11.76 10.39
CA GLY A 219 13.32 11.33 9.14
C GLY A 219 12.36 10.71 8.12
N VAL A 220 11.05 10.85 8.33
CA VAL A 220 10.01 10.22 7.51
C VAL A 220 9.99 10.77 6.08
N GLY A 221 10.07 12.09 5.89
CA GLY A 221 10.07 12.73 4.58
C GLY A 221 11.28 12.35 3.74
N GLN A 222 12.48 12.36 4.33
CA GLN A 222 13.68 11.89 3.63
C GLN A 222 13.61 10.39 3.32
N ALA A 223 13.07 9.57 4.22
CA ALA A 223 12.87 8.14 3.98
C ALA A 223 11.86 7.90 2.84
N ALA A 224 10.83 8.74 2.74
CA ALA A 224 9.87 8.70 1.65
C ALA A 224 10.51 9.02 0.31
N ILE A 225 11.34 10.07 0.23
CA ILE A 225 12.11 10.43 -0.97
C ILE A 225 13.05 9.28 -1.38
N ARG A 226 13.83 8.72 -0.44
CA ARG A 226 14.69 7.55 -0.71
C ARG A 226 13.88 6.36 -1.22
N GLY A 227 12.71 6.12 -0.64
CA GLY A 227 11.79 5.06 -1.06
C GLY A 227 11.11 5.31 -2.42
N LEU A 228 11.04 6.56 -2.90
CA LEU A 228 10.59 6.91 -4.25
C LEU A 228 11.71 6.71 -5.26
N VAL A 229 12.91 7.19 -4.94
CA VAL A 229 14.12 7.01 -5.76
C VAL A 229 14.44 5.54 -5.98
N ALA A 230 14.36 4.72 -4.93
CA ALA A 230 14.56 3.26 -5.02
C ALA A 230 13.54 2.59 -5.96
N GLU A 231 12.26 2.97 -5.87
CA GLU A 231 11.24 2.46 -6.77
C GLU A 231 11.47 2.94 -8.22
N GLY A 232 11.93 4.18 -8.40
CA GLY A 232 12.32 4.71 -9.70
C GLY A 232 13.49 3.92 -10.32
N HIS A 233 14.51 3.56 -9.54
CA HIS A 233 15.60 2.68 -10.00
C HIS A 233 15.11 1.27 -10.35
N ARG A 234 14.21 0.69 -9.54
CA ARG A 234 13.58 -0.61 -9.82
C ARG A 234 12.84 -0.59 -11.16
N LEU A 235 12.00 0.43 -11.38
CA LEU A 235 11.27 0.62 -12.64
C LEU A 235 12.23 0.85 -13.82
N ALA A 236 13.27 1.66 -13.62
CA ALA A 236 14.29 1.90 -14.65
C ALA A 236 15.01 0.61 -15.07
N ASN A 237 15.14 -0.37 -14.17
CA ASN A 237 15.73 -1.66 -14.48
C ASN A 237 14.91 -2.51 -15.45
N ALA A 238 13.60 -2.24 -15.59
CA ALA A 238 12.73 -2.87 -16.58
C ALA A 238 12.66 -2.10 -17.92
N LEU A 239 13.22 -0.87 -17.99
CA LEU A 239 13.09 -0.01 -19.16
C LEU A 239 14.27 -0.16 -20.16
N PRO A 240 14.04 0.06 -21.47
CA PRO A 240 15.09 0.16 -22.47
C PRO A 240 16.05 1.33 -22.23
N GLY A 241 17.30 1.20 -22.70
CA GLY A 241 18.44 2.09 -22.41
C GLY A 241 18.15 3.60 -22.33
N PRO A 242 17.56 4.24 -23.35
CA PRO A 242 17.31 5.69 -23.32
C PRO A 242 16.35 6.12 -22.20
N TYR A 243 15.24 5.40 -22.02
CA TYR A 243 14.24 5.68 -20.99
C TYR A 243 14.75 5.35 -19.59
N ARG A 244 15.54 4.29 -19.48
CA ARG A 244 16.26 3.94 -18.25
C ARG A 244 17.17 5.09 -17.82
N GLN A 245 18.01 5.60 -18.72
CA GLN A 245 18.95 6.69 -18.40
C GLN A 245 18.20 7.95 -17.98
N GLU A 246 17.10 8.29 -18.66
CA GLU A 246 16.26 9.43 -18.29
C GLU A 246 15.70 9.29 -16.87
N LEU A 247 15.12 8.12 -16.54
CA LEU A 247 14.54 7.86 -15.22
C LEU A 247 15.61 7.84 -14.11
N VAL A 248 16.77 7.20 -14.37
CA VAL A 248 17.93 7.21 -13.45
C VAL A 248 18.42 8.62 -13.19
N ARG A 249 18.54 9.46 -14.23
CA ARG A 249 18.98 10.85 -14.08
C ARG A 249 18.04 11.67 -13.18
N LYS A 250 16.73 11.45 -13.31
CA LYS A 250 15.72 12.09 -12.45
C LYS A 250 15.83 11.60 -11.00
N CYS A 251 16.02 10.30 -10.79
CA CYS A 251 16.28 9.72 -9.47
C CYS A 251 17.51 10.34 -8.79
N GLU A 252 18.63 10.43 -9.51
CA GLU A 252 19.88 11.05 -9.01
C GLU A 252 19.69 12.53 -8.69
N GLN A 253 18.97 13.27 -9.53
CA GLN A 253 18.67 14.69 -9.31
C GLN A 253 17.82 14.89 -8.03
N VAL A 254 16.81 14.06 -7.81
CA VAL A 254 15.99 14.07 -6.59
C VAL A 254 16.85 13.77 -5.35
N GLU A 255 17.71 12.76 -5.42
CA GLU A 255 18.60 12.41 -4.30
C GLU A 255 19.58 13.53 -3.98
N GLN A 256 20.16 14.17 -5.01
CA GLN A 256 21.08 15.29 -4.86
C GLN A 256 20.40 16.51 -4.21
N LEU A 257 19.22 16.91 -4.68
CA LEU A 257 18.47 18.05 -4.14
C LEU A 257 17.99 17.78 -2.71
N MET A 258 17.55 16.55 -2.41
CA MET A 258 17.19 16.14 -1.05
C MET A 258 18.39 16.24 -0.10
N ALA A 259 19.57 15.77 -0.52
CA ALA A 259 20.78 15.86 0.29
C ALA A 259 21.21 17.33 0.52
N GLN A 260 21.05 18.20 -0.47
CA GLN A 260 21.32 19.64 -0.33
C GLN A 260 20.38 20.29 0.68
N LEU A 261 19.08 20.04 0.58
CA LEU A 261 18.09 20.59 1.50
C LEU A 261 18.31 20.09 2.94
N ALA A 262 18.59 18.80 3.10
CA ALA A 262 18.89 18.20 4.40
C ALA A 262 20.14 18.84 5.04
N ASN A 263 21.19 19.12 4.26
CA ASN A 263 22.39 19.78 4.76
C ASN A 263 22.14 21.23 5.19
N LEU A 264 21.31 21.98 4.45
CA LEU A 264 20.92 23.34 4.83
C LEU A 264 20.10 23.35 6.12
N ALA A 265 19.13 22.44 6.22
CA ALA A 265 18.32 22.27 7.43
C ALA A 265 19.18 21.91 8.65
N ALA A 266 20.14 20.98 8.51
CA ALA A 266 21.05 20.57 9.58
C ALA A 266 21.96 21.71 10.09
N ARG A 267 22.19 22.74 9.27
CA ARG A 267 22.94 23.96 9.65
C ARG A 267 22.07 25.04 10.30
N GLY A 268 20.76 24.79 10.44
CA GLY A 268 19.80 25.80 10.88
C GLY A 268 19.39 26.79 9.79
N GLU A 269 19.79 26.55 8.53
CA GLU A 269 19.50 27.42 7.38
C GLU A 269 18.29 26.92 6.57
N GLY A 270 17.44 26.06 7.15
CA GLY A 270 16.31 25.43 6.45
C GLY A 270 15.22 26.40 5.98
N GLU A 271 15.17 27.62 6.52
CA GLU A 271 14.26 28.68 6.07
C GLU A 271 14.94 29.72 5.17
N SER A 272 16.23 29.55 4.86
CA SER A 272 16.96 30.49 4.02
C SER A 272 16.35 30.58 2.60
N PRO A 273 16.54 31.71 1.88
CA PRO A 273 16.12 31.82 0.49
C PRO A 273 16.71 30.69 -0.38
N GLN A 274 17.92 30.24 -0.07
CA GLN A 274 18.57 29.11 -0.73
C GLN A 274 17.85 27.79 -0.44
N ALA A 275 17.50 27.52 0.81
CA ALA A 275 16.75 26.31 1.18
C ALA A 275 15.36 26.28 0.53
N ARG A 276 14.66 27.42 0.48
CA ARG A 276 13.37 27.55 -0.22
C ARG A 276 13.49 27.28 -1.73
N ALA A 277 14.53 27.79 -2.37
CA ALA A 277 14.79 27.54 -3.79
C ALA A 277 15.08 26.04 -4.06
N VAL A 278 15.91 25.40 -3.23
CA VAL A 278 16.21 23.96 -3.34
C VAL A 278 14.94 23.12 -3.09
N ALA A 279 14.14 23.48 -2.09
CA ALA A 279 12.88 22.80 -1.79
C ALA A 279 11.88 22.89 -2.96
N GLN A 280 11.73 24.07 -3.57
CA GLN A 280 10.87 24.23 -4.75
C GLN A 280 11.38 23.41 -5.94
N GLN A 281 12.68 23.44 -6.22
CA GLN A 281 13.27 22.65 -7.28
C GLN A 281 13.11 21.14 -7.03
N LEU A 282 13.23 20.71 -5.78
CA LEU A 282 13.01 19.32 -5.39
C LEU A 282 11.54 18.92 -5.57
N GLN A 283 10.59 19.77 -5.20
CA GLN A 283 9.15 19.53 -5.42
C GLN A 283 8.82 19.32 -6.90
N GLU A 284 9.32 20.20 -7.78
CA GLU A 284 9.13 20.09 -9.23
C GLU A 284 9.75 18.80 -9.78
N THR A 285 11.00 18.52 -9.41
CA THR A 285 11.71 17.31 -9.85
C THR A 285 11.02 16.03 -9.36
N LEU A 286 10.47 16.04 -8.14
CA LEU A 286 9.75 14.91 -7.57
C LEU A 286 8.41 14.67 -8.30
N LYS A 287 7.73 15.74 -8.71
CA LYS A 287 6.53 15.65 -9.54
C LYS A 287 6.84 15.03 -10.90
N ASP A 288 7.89 15.49 -11.57
CA ASP A 288 8.35 14.89 -12.82
C ASP A 288 8.70 13.40 -12.65
N LEU A 289 9.40 13.06 -11.57
CA LEU A 289 9.77 11.67 -11.27
C LEU A 289 8.51 10.81 -11.09
N LYS A 290 7.50 11.31 -10.38
CA LYS A 290 6.21 10.62 -10.20
C LYS A 290 5.55 10.32 -11.54
N GLU A 291 5.46 11.30 -12.43
CA GLU A 291 4.86 11.15 -13.76
C GLU A 291 5.61 10.10 -14.59
N LYS A 292 6.95 10.18 -14.65
CA LYS A 292 7.79 9.20 -15.34
C LYS A 292 7.70 7.79 -14.77
N MET A 293 7.58 7.65 -13.46
CA MET A 293 7.37 6.34 -12.83
C MET A 293 6.00 5.75 -13.17
N GLN A 294 4.95 6.57 -13.26
CA GLN A 294 3.62 6.11 -13.69
C GLN A 294 3.61 5.66 -15.17
N GLU A 295 4.31 6.39 -16.03
CA GLU A 295 4.54 5.98 -17.43
C GLU A 295 5.27 4.62 -17.48
N ALA A 296 6.37 4.48 -16.74
CA ALA A 296 7.17 3.25 -16.68
C ALA A 296 6.36 2.04 -16.18
N MET A 297 5.54 2.22 -15.15
CA MET A 297 4.66 1.18 -14.62
C MET A 297 3.61 0.73 -15.65
N THR A 298 3.14 1.64 -16.50
CA THR A 298 2.22 1.30 -17.60
C THR A 298 2.92 0.42 -18.65
N HIS A 299 4.19 0.66 -18.93
CA HIS A 299 5.01 -0.21 -19.78
C HIS A 299 5.23 -1.61 -19.17
N GLU A 300 5.50 -1.70 -17.86
CA GLU A 300 5.66 -2.98 -17.15
C GLU A 300 4.37 -3.84 -17.24
N VAL A 301 3.20 -3.23 -17.00
CA VAL A 301 1.89 -3.91 -17.14
C VAL A 301 1.63 -4.34 -18.58
N PHE A 302 2.02 -3.53 -19.57
CA PHE A 302 1.87 -3.89 -20.98
C PHE A 302 2.73 -5.11 -21.33
N ASP A 303 3.99 -5.15 -20.89
CA ASP A 303 4.88 -6.28 -21.20
C ASP A 303 4.35 -7.60 -20.60
N GLU A 304 3.77 -7.57 -19.40
CA GLU A 304 3.08 -8.73 -18.81
C GLU A 304 1.87 -9.17 -19.67
N ARG A 305 1.02 -8.22 -20.08
CA ARG A 305 -0.15 -8.47 -20.93
C ARG A 305 0.24 -9.02 -22.30
N ALA A 306 1.29 -8.47 -22.90
CA ALA A 306 1.84 -8.92 -24.18
C ALA A 306 2.39 -10.35 -24.07
N ALA A 307 3.17 -10.65 -23.04
CA ALA A 307 3.67 -12.01 -22.80
C ALA A 307 2.53 -13.02 -22.61
N ASN A 308 1.47 -12.64 -21.89
CA ASN A 308 0.28 -13.48 -21.75
C ASN A 308 -0.42 -13.74 -23.09
N PHE A 309 -0.55 -12.71 -23.94
CA PHE A 309 -1.11 -12.83 -25.29
C PHE A 309 -0.27 -13.77 -26.17
N GLU A 310 1.06 -13.59 -26.21
CA GLU A 310 1.97 -14.46 -26.98
C GLU A 310 1.90 -15.91 -26.51
N ASN A 311 1.92 -16.15 -25.20
CA ASN A 311 1.77 -17.47 -24.62
C ASN A 311 0.42 -18.12 -24.99
N HIS A 312 -0.66 -17.33 -25.00
CA HIS A 312 -1.97 -17.82 -25.40
C HIS A 312 -2.03 -18.17 -26.89
N ALA A 313 -1.51 -17.30 -27.75
CA ALA A 313 -1.44 -17.55 -29.19
C ALA A 313 -0.62 -18.81 -29.54
N ASN A 314 0.49 -19.03 -28.84
CA ASN A 314 1.29 -20.26 -28.99
C ASN A 314 0.52 -21.52 -28.57
N LYS A 315 -0.22 -21.46 -27.45
CA LYS A 315 -1.09 -22.57 -27.00
C LYS A 315 -2.20 -22.86 -28.00
N LEU A 316 -2.80 -21.82 -28.57
CA LEU A 316 -3.84 -21.94 -29.59
C LEU A 316 -3.29 -22.66 -30.83
N GLY A 317 -2.15 -22.21 -31.36
CA GLY A 317 -1.50 -22.85 -32.50
C GLY A 317 -1.13 -24.31 -32.24
N ALA A 318 -0.55 -24.62 -31.07
CA ALA A 318 -0.23 -25.98 -30.67
C ALA A 318 -1.47 -26.89 -30.53
N THR A 319 -2.62 -26.32 -30.16
CA THR A 319 -3.89 -27.05 -30.07
C THR A 319 -4.44 -27.35 -31.44
N ALA A 320 -4.40 -26.37 -32.35
CA ALA A 320 -4.80 -26.55 -33.74
C ALA A 320 -3.92 -27.59 -34.47
N GLU A 321 -2.60 -27.57 -34.25
CA GLU A 321 -1.68 -28.60 -34.79
C GLU A 321 -2.03 -30.01 -34.30
N LYS A 322 -2.40 -30.16 -33.02
CA LYS A 322 -2.86 -31.43 -32.48
C LYS A 322 -4.17 -31.87 -33.14
N ALA A 323 -5.15 -30.97 -33.25
CA ALA A 323 -6.42 -31.27 -33.92
C ALA A 323 -6.20 -31.73 -35.38
N ALA A 324 -5.27 -31.11 -36.09
CA ALA A 324 -4.88 -31.52 -37.44
C ALA A 324 -4.19 -32.90 -37.48
N ALA A 325 -3.45 -33.27 -36.42
CA ALA A 325 -2.72 -34.54 -36.34
C ALA A 325 -3.58 -35.73 -35.91
N VAL A 326 -4.60 -35.51 -35.07
CA VAL A 326 -5.48 -36.57 -34.53
C VAL A 326 -6.90 -36.55 -35.09
N GLY A 327 -7.28 -35.51 -35.81
CA GLY A 327 -8.61 -35.35 -36.40
C GLY A 327 -8.86 -36.25 -37.60
N THR A 328 -10.15 -36.41 -37.97
CA THR A 328 -10.58 -37.16 -39.17
C THR A 328 -10.53 -36.30 -40.45
N ALA A 329 -9.76 -35.21 -40.40
CA ALA A 329 -9.71 -34.17 -41.41
C ALA A 329 -9.16 -34.68 -42.75
N ASN A 330 -9.67 -34.13 -43.85
CA ASN A 330 -9.07 -34.36 -45.15
C ASN A 330 -7.72 -33.60 -45.26
N LYS A 331 -6.89 -33.99 -46.22
CA LYS A 331 -5.55 -33.39 -46.43
C LYS A 331 -5.60 -31.86 -46.60
N SER A 332 -6.63 -31.34 -47.26
CA SER A 332 -6.80 -29.89 -47.49
C SER A 332 -7.06 -29.13 -46.20
N THR A 333 -7.88 -29.67 -45.30
CA THR A 333 -8.17 -29.07 -43.99
C THR A 333 -6.92 -29.08 -43.11
N VAL A 334 -6.14 -30.17 -43.11
CA VAL A 334 -4.85 -30.25 -42.38
C VAL A 334 -3.85 -29.20 -42.87
N GLU A 335 -3.66 -29.08 -44.19
CA GLU A 335 -2.77 -28.07 -44.78
C GLU A 335 -3.27 -26.64 -44.48
N GLY A 336 -4.59 -26.43 -44.49
CA GLY A 336 -5.21 -25.16 -44.09
C GLY A 336 -4.93 -24.79 -42.64
N ILE A 337 -5.06 -25.75 -41.70
CA ILE A 337 -4.75 -25.53 -40.29
C ILE A 337 -3.27 -25.19 -40.12
N GLN A 338 -2.37 -25.94 -40.75
CA GLN A 338 -0.92 -25.68 -40.65
C GLN A 338 -0.55 -24.29 -41.19
N ALA A 339 -1.16 -23.87 -42.30
CA ALA A 339 -0.96 -22.52 -42.84
C ALA A 339 -1.48 -21.44 -41.89
N ALA A 340 -2.67 -21.63 -41.31
CA ALA A 340 -3.24 -20.68 -40.35
C ALA A 340 -2.42 -20.60 -39.05
N VAL A 341 -1.92 -21.72 -38.53
CA VAL A 341 -1.03 -21.76 -37.35
C VAL A 341 0.27 -21.00 -37.62
N LYS A 342 0.88 -21.21 -38.80
CA LYS A 342 2.08 -20.48 -39.20
C LYS A 342 1.82 -18.97 -39.26
N SER A 343 0.73 -18.56 -39.91
CA SER A 343 0.30 -17.17 -39.98
C SER A 343 0.04 -16.55 -38.60
N THR A 344 -0.60 -17.27 -37.66
CA THR A 344 -0.78 -16.83 -36.27
C THR A 344 0.57 -16.59 -35.59
N ARG A 345 1.54 -17.50 -35.75
CA ARG A 345 2.89 -17.33 -35.17
C ARG A 345 3.62 -16.12 -35.74
N ASP A 346 3.45 -15.82 -37.03
CA ASP A 346 4.09 -14.68 -37.69
C ASP A 346 3.40 -13.34 -37.34
N LEU A 347 2.08 -13.33 -37.19
CA LEU A 347 1.29 -12.12 -36.90
C LEU A 347 1.32 -11.72 -35.41
N THR A 348 1.36 -12.69 -34.49
CA THR A 348 1.39 -12.43 -33.03
C THR A 348 2.45 -11.39 -32.61
N PRO A 349 3.75 -11.53 -32.96
CA PRO A 349 4.75 -10.53 -32.60
C PRO A 349 4.54 -9.17 -33.30
N GLN A 350 3.92 -9.15 -34.49
CA GLN A 350 3.60 -7.91 -35.21
C GLN A 350 2.46 -7.14 -34.51
N VAL A 351 1.43 -7.82 -34.03
CA VAL A 351 0.36 -7.22 -33.21
C VAL A 351 0.94 -6.63 -31.93
N VAL A 352 1.81 -7.37 -31.24
CA VAL A 352 2.48 -6.88 -30.02
C VAL A 352 3.35 -5.65 -30.32
N SER A 353 4.07 -5.65 -31.44
CA SER A 353 4.86 -4.50 -31.89
C SER A 353 3.97 -3.28 -32.16
N ALA A 354 2.89 -3.44 -32.92
CA ALA A 354 1.95 -2.36 -33.22
C ALA A 354 1.28 -1.81 -31.96
N ALA A 355 0.90 -2.68 -31.02
CA ALA A 355 0.35 -2.29 -29.72
C ALA A 355 1.38 -1.52 -28.87
N ARG A 356 2.66 -1.91 -28.93
CA ARG A 356 3.76 -1.21 -28.25
C ARG A 356 4.00 0.18 -28.85
N ILE A 357 3.86 0.33 -30.18
CA ILE A 357 3.93 1.63 -30.87
C ILE A 357 2.76 2.52 -30.45
N LEU A 358 1.55 1.97 -30.37
CA LEU A 358 0.36 2.70 -29.91
C LEU A 358 0.51 3.17 -28.45
N LEU A 359 1.03 2.31 -27.57
CA LEU A 359 1.32 2.67 -26.18
C LEU A 359 2.30 3.84 -26.08
N ARG A 360 3.33 3.86 -26.93
CA ARG A 360 4.33 4.95 -26.98
C ARG A 360 3.80 6.25 -27.58
N ASN A 361 2.68 6.20 -28.30
CA ASN A 361 2.11 7.36 -28.99
C ASN A 361 0.60 7.48 -28.70
N PRO A 362 0.21 7.81 -27.45
CA PRO A 362 -1.20 7.98 -27.11
C PRO A 362 -1.83 9.08 -27.97
N GLY A 363 -2.95 8.76 -28.63
CA GLY A 363 -3.67 9.70 -29.49
C GLY A 363 -3.12 9.85 -30.92
N ASN A 364 -2.06 9.12 -31.30
CA ASN A 364 -1.60 9.09 -32.69
C ASN A 364 -2.52 8.18 -33.53
N GLN A 365 -3.27 8.80 -34.44
CA GLN A 365 -4.22 8.12 -35.33
C GLN A 365 -3.57 7.04 -36.20
N ALA A 366 -2.38 7.29 -36.75
CA ALA A 366 -1.69 6.32 -37.61
C ALA A 366 -1.20 5.09 -36.81
N ALA A 367 -0.75 5.29 -35.57
CA ALA A 367 -0.38 4.18 -34.68
C ALA A 367 -1.60 3.33 -34.31
N TYR A 368 -2.75 3.97 -34.09
CA TYR A 368 -4.02 3.30 -33.83
C TYR A 368 -4.49 2.49 -35.04
N GLU A 369 -4.49 3.09 -36.24
CA GLU A 369 -4.88 2.41 -37.48
C GLU A 369 -3.97 1.22 -37.81
N HIS A 370 -2.66 1.36 -37.59
CA HIS A 370 -1.72 0.27 -37.77
C HIS A 370 -2.00 -0.88 -36.80
N PHE A 371 -2.22 -0.59 -35.52
CA PHE A 371 -2.60 -1.60 -34.53
C PHE A 371 -3.92 -2.28 -34.87
N GLU A 372 -4.97 -1.52 -35.22
CA GLU A 372 -6.26 -2.07 -35.62
C GLU A 372 -6.13 -3.00 -36.84
N THR A 373 -5.33 -2.62 -37.83
CA THR A 373 -5.07 -3.45 -39.02
C THR A 373 -4.42 -4.77 -38.64
N MET A 374 -3.34 -4.74 -37.85
CA MET A 374 -2.65 -5.96 -37.41
C MET A 374 -3.53 -6.83 -36.52
N LYS A 375 -4.28 -6.21 -35.59
CA LYS A 375 -5.25 -6.89 -34.74
C LYS A 375 -6.29 -7.63 -35.57
N ASN A 376 -6.91 -6.95 -36.53
CA ASN A 376 -7.99 -7.54 -37.34
C ASN A 376 -7.44 -8.68 -38.23
N GLN A 377 -6.26 -8.52 -38.84
CA GLN A 377 -5.62 -9.60 -39.59
C GLN A 377 -5.34 -10.84 -38.71
N TRP A 378 -4.91 -10.64 -37.47
CA TRP A 378 -4.71 -11.73 -36.52
C TRP A 378 -6.03 -12.41 -36.12
N ILE A 379 -7.08 -11.62 -35.85
CA ILE A 379 -8.43 -12.13 -35.53
C ILE A 379 -8.97 -12.96 -36.69
N ASP A 380 -8.98 -12.42 -37.90
CA ASP A 380 -9.49 -13.09 -39.10
C ASP A 380 -8.77 -14.44 -39.33
N ASN A 381 -7.45 -14.46 -39.11
CA ASN A 381 -6.66 -15.68 -39.23
C ASN A 381 -6.99 -16.71 -38.12
N VAL A 382 -7.23 -16.27 -36.89
CA VAL A 382 -7.63 -17.14 -35.77
C VAL A 382 -9.05 -17.67 -35.94
N GLU A 383 -9.99 -16.86 -36.41
CA GLU A 383 -11.35 -17.30 -36.74
C GLU A 383 -11.33 -18.37 -37.83
N LYS A 384 -10.55 -18.13 -38.90
CA LYS A 384 -10.32 -19.12 -39.96
C LYS A 384 -9.71 -20.41 -39.42
N MET A 385 -8.69 -20.31 -38.57
CA MET A 385 -8.05 -21.48 -37.94
C MET A 385 -9.06 -22.26 -37.11
N THR A 386 -9.91 -21.57 -36.34
CA THR A 386 -10.93 -22.18 -35.49
C THR A 386 -11.95 -22.95 -36.34
N GLY A 387 -12.46 -22.35 -37.42
CA GLY A 387 -13.38 -23.04 -38.33
C GLY A 387 -12.78 -24.29 -38.97
N LEU A 388 -11.51 -24.24 -39.39
CA LEU A 388 -10.81 -25.42 -39.93
C LEU A 388 -10.57 -26.50 -38.88
N VAL A 389 -10.28 -26.11 -37.64
CA VAL A 389 -10.14 -27.05 -36.51
C VAL A 389 -11.49 -27.70 -36.19
N ASP A 390 -12.59 -26.96 -36.23
CA ASP A 390 -13.94 -27.50 -36.02
C ASP A 390 -14.32 -28.51 -37.11
N GLU A 391 -13.93 -28.27 -38.37
CA GLU A 391 -14.09 -29.24 -39.47
C GLU A 391 -13.23 -30.50 -39.29
N ALA A 392 -12.06 -30.37 -38.67
CA ALA A 392 -11.11 -31.46 -38.47
C ALA A 392 -11.50 -32.41 -37.33
N ILE A 393 -12.34 -31.93 -36.40
CA ILE A 393 -12.70 -32.67 -35.20
C ILE A 393 -14.03 -33.41 -35.43
N ASP A 394 -14.02 -34.74 -35.21
CA ASP A 394 -15.24 -35.53 -35.16
C ASP A 394 -16.13 -35.06 -34.00
N THR A 395 -17.35 -34.59 -34.32
CA THR A 395 -18.33 -34.05 -33.36
C THR A 395 -18.57 -35.01 -32.19
N LYS A 396 -18.59 -36.33 -32.43
CA LYS A 396 -18.79 -37.32 -31.37
C LYS A 396 -17.61 -37.40 -30.42
N SER A 397 -16.39 -37.34 -30.95
CA SER A 397 -15.14 -37.30 -30.17
C SER A 397 -14.96 -35.98 -29.41
N LEU A 398 -15.36 -34.85 -29.99
CA LEU A 398 -15.39 -33.54 -29.32
C LEU A 398 -16.34 -33.53 -28.14
N LEU A 399 -17.55 -34.06 -28.32
CA LEU A 399 -18.56 -34.15 -27.27
C LEU A 399 -18.08 -35.04 -26.13
N ASN A 400 -17.41 -36.16 -26.42
CA ASN A 400 -16.83 -37.03 -25.40
C ASN A 400 -15.67 -36.34 -24.64
N ALA A 401 -14.77 -35.65 -25.35
CA ALA A 401 -13.66 -34.93 -24.72
C ALA A 401 -14.14 -33.75 -23.87
N SER A 402 -15.16 -33.02 -24.36
CA SER A 402 -15.82 -31.93 -23.62
C SER A 402 -16.53 -32.46 -22.37
N GLU A 403 -17.22 -33.60 -22.46
CA GLU A 403 -17.85 -34.27 -21.31
C GLU A 403 -16.80 -34.63 -20.24
N GLU A 404 -15.66 -35.18 -20.64
CA GLU A 404 -14.59 -35.57 -19.73
C GLU A 404 -13.86 -34.36 -19.10
N ALA A 405 -13.66 -33.28 -19.87
CA ALA A 405 -13.08 -32.04 -19.36
C ALA A 405 -14.00 -31.38 -18.32
N ILE A 406 -15.30 -31.36 -18.60
CA ILE A 406 -16.32 -30.85 -17.67
C ILE A 406 -16.35 -31.68 -16.39
N LYS A 407 -16.30 -33.03 -16.47
CA LYS A 407 -16.17 -33.91 -15.29
C LYS A 407 -14.92 -33.59 -14.47
N LYS A 408 -13.78 -33.40 -15.12
CA LYS A 408 -12.51 -33.08 -14.46
C LYS A 408 -12.53 -31.70 -13.79
N ASP A 409 -13.15 -30.71 -14.42
CA ASP A 409 -13.29 -29.38 -13.84
C ASP A 409 -14.31 -29.35 -12.69
N LEU A 410 -15.37 -30.18 -12.76
CA LEU A 410 -16.26 -30.46 -11.63
C LEU A 410 -15.53 -31.09 -10.45
N ASP A 411 -14.63 -32.04 -10.70
CA ASP A 411 -13.78 -32.63 -9.65
C ASP A 411 -12.81 -31.61 -9.04
N LYS A 412 -12.23 -30.70 -9.84
CA LYS A 412 -11.41 -29.59 -9.32
C LYS A 412 -12.24 -28.62 -8.48
N CYS A 413 -13.45 -28.28 -8.90
CA CYS A 413 -14.38 -27.47 -8.12
C CYS A 413 -14.71 -28.16 -6.79
N ARG A 414 -14.98 -29.47 -6.81
CA ARG A 414 -15.24 -30.29 -5.63
C ARG A 414 -14.03 -30.35 -4.67
N VAL A 415 -12.82 -30.45 -5.19
CA VAL A 415 -11.57 -30.41 -4.39
C VAL A 415 -11.31 -29.01 -3.82
N ALA A 416 -11.55 -27.94 -4.60
CA ALA A 416 -11.46 -26.57 -4.13
C ALA A 416 -12.50 -26.27 -3.02
N MET A 417 -13.69 -26.87 -3.11
CA MET A 417 -14.74 -26.80 -2.08
C MET A 417 -14.35 -27.51 -0.77
N ALA A 418 -13.54 -28.58 -0.83
CA ALA A 418 -13.01 -29.24 0.36
C ALA A 418 -11.96 -28.38 1.11
N ASN A 419 -11.34 -27.41 0.43
CA ASN A 419 -10.28 -26.54 0.94
C ASN A 419 -10.77 -25.18 1.51
N HIS A 420 -12.06 -25.03 1.79
CA HIS A 420 -12.65 -23.87 2.49
C HIS A 420 -12.39 -22.48 1.86
N GLN A 421 -12.76 -22.30 0.58
CA GLN A 421 -12.82 -20.98 -0.05
C GLN A 421 -14.24 -20.36 0.07
N PRO A 422 -14.39 -19.05 0.41
CA PRO A 422 -15.58 -18.51 1.09
C PRO A 422 -16.78 -18.09 0.20
N GLN A 423 -17.20 -18.87 -0.80
CA GLN A 423 -18.38 -18.54 -1.64
C GLN A 423 -19.29 -19.75 -1.99
N ILE A 424 -19.78 -20.51 -0.98
CA ILE A 424 -20.12 -21.93 -1.20
C ILE A 424 -21.60 -22.34 -1.39
N GLU A 425 -22.66 -21.62 -1.01
CA GLU A 425 -24.01 -22.26 -1.07
C GLU A 425 -24.75 -22.16 -2.43
N ILE A 426 -24.70 -21.00 -3.09
CA ILE A 426 -25.39 -20.79 -4.38
C ILE A 426 -24.64 -21.50 -5.53
N VAL A 427 -23.31 -21.48 -5.49
CA VAL A 427 -22.45 -22.14 -6.48
C VAL A 427 -22.56 -23.67 -6.38
N LYS A 428 -22.75 -24.21 -5.16
CA LYS A 428 -22.91 -25.66 -4.94
C LYS A 428 -24.20 -26.21 -5.55
N ALA A 429 -25.34 -25.55 -5.33
CA ALA A 429 -26.61 -25.97 -5.92
C ALA A 429 -26.61 -25.86 -7.45
N ALA A 430 -26.03 -24.78 -8.00
CA ALA A 430 -25.90 -24.59 -9.44
C ALA A 430 -24.95 -25.62 -10.08
N SER A 431 -23.83 -25.95 -9.42
CA SER A 431 -22.86 -26.96 -9.87
C SER A 431 -23.46 -28.38 -9.87
N ASP A 432 -24.24 -28.73 -8.86
CA ASP A 432 -24.89 -30.04 -8.75
C ASP A 432 -26.01 -30.21 -9.78
N GLU A 433 -26.79 -29.16 -10.06
CA GLU A 433 -27.84 -29.12 -11.08
C GLU A 433 -27.26 -29.17 -12.51
N LEU A 434 -26.17 -28.42 -12.77
CA LEU A 434 -25.47 -28.45 -14.04
C LEU A 434 -24.87 -29.84 -14.32
N SER A 435 -24.27 -30.47 -13.31
CA SER A 435 -23.72 -31.83 -13.41
C SER A 435 -24.76 -32.89 -13.80
N ARG A 436 -26.02 -32.73 -13.34
CA ARG A 436 -27.11 -33.67 -13.66
C ARG A 436 -27.71 -33.47 -15.04
N THR A 437 -27.55 -32.29 -15.64
CA THR A 437 -28.20 -31.91 -16.90
C THR A 437 -27.27 -32.04 -18.12
N ILE A 438 -25.95 -32.02 -17.92
CA ILE A 438 -24.95 -32.20 -18.99
C ILE A 438 -25.03 -33.58 -19.65
N SER A 439 -25.07 -34.67 -18.87
CA SER A 439 -25.08 -36.03 -19.45
C SER A 439 -26.30 -36.32 -20.34
N PRO A 440 -27.54 -35.96 -19.96
CA PRO A 440 -28.70 -36.04 -20.85
C PRO A 440 -28.57 -35.18 -22.12
N MET A 441 -28.10 -33.94 -22.00
CA MET A 441 -27.90 -33.07 -23.18
C MET A 441 -26.89 -33.65 -24.16
N VAL A 442 -25.79 -34.22 -23.66
CA VAL A 442 -24.78 -34.87 -24.50
C VAL A 442 -25.34 -36.12 -25.19
N MET A 443 -26.22 -36.89 -24.52
CA MET A 443 -26.91 -38.02 -25.15
C MET A 443 -27.88 -37.57 -26.26
N ASP A 444 -28.65 -36.51 -26.01
CA ASP A 444 -29.57 -35.96 -27.00
C ASP A 444 -28.81 -35.33 -28.19
N ALA A 445 -27.68 -34.67 -27.93
CA ALA A 445 -26.77 -34.16 -28.97
C ALA A 445 -26.20 -35.28 -29.84
N LYS A 446 -25.79 -36.39 -29.21
CA LYS A 446 -25.30 -37.60 -29.91
C LYS A 446 -26.42 -38.25 -30.75
N ALA A 447 -27.66 -38.25 -30.26
CA ALA A 447 -28.81 -38.77 -31.00
C ALA A 447 -29.15 -37.88 -32.22
N VAL A 448 -29.16 -36.56 -32.06
CA VAL A 448 -29.35 -35.60 -33.17
C VAL A 448 -28.23 -35.72 -34.20
N ALA A 449 -26.98 -35.82 -33.76
CA ALA A 449 -25.84 -36.00 -34.66
C ALA A 449 -25.92 -37.30 -35.49
N GLY A 450 -26.59 -38.34 -34.97
CA GLY A 450 -26.82 -39.60 -35.69
C GLY A 450 -27.93 -39.54 -36.74
N ASN A 451 -28.89 -38.61 -36.62
CA ASN A 451 -29.94 -38.39 -37.60
C ASN A 451 -30.51 -36.96 -37.50
N ILE A 452 -29.84 -36.03 -38.18
CA ILE A 452 -30.11 -34.59 -38.09
C ILE A 452 -31.50 -34.22 -38.63
N THR A 453 -32.14 -35.06 -39.47
CA THR A 453 -33.46 -34.73 -40.06
C THR A 453 -34.65 -35.09 -39.18
N ASP A 454 -34.46 -35.79 -38.06
CA ASP A 454 -35.55 -36.21 -37.18
C ASP A 454 -36.00 -35.06 -36.26
N PRO A 455 -37.20 -34.51 -36.44
CA PRO A 455 -37.68 -33.37 -35.64
C PRO A 455 -37.87 -33.71 -34.16
N SER A 456 -38.07 -34.99 -33.82
CA SER A 456 -38.26 -35.44 -32.45
C SER A 456 -36.95 -35.43 -31.65
N LEU A 457 -35.84 -35.80 -32.30
CA LEU A 457 -34.50 -35.73 -31.72
C LEU A 457 -34.03 -34.28 -31.58
N GLN A 458 -34.28 -33.44 -32.60
CA GLN A 458 -34.00 -32.01 -32.54
C GLN A 458 -34.73 -31.35 -31.35
N LYS A 459 -36.00 -31.70 -31.16
CA LYS A 459 -36.79 -31.22 -30.03
C LYS A 459 -36.22 -31.69 -28.69
N GLY A 460 -35.82 -32.97 -28.57
CA GLY A 460 -35.19 -33.51 -27.36
C GLY A 460 -33.91 -32.77 -26.97
N PHE A 461 -33.05 -32.46 -27.95
CA PHE A 461 -31.83 -31.68 -27.72
C PHE A 461 -32.13 -30.23 -27.32
N LEU A 462 -33.10 -29.57 -27.98
CA LEU A 462 -33.54 -28.22 -27.62
C LEU A 462 -34.11 -28.18 -26.20
N ASP A 463 -34.95 -29.15 -25.83
CA ASP A 463 -35.54 -29.26 -24.48
C ASP A 463 -34.45 -29.44 -23.41
N SER A 464 -33.39 -30.21 -23.70
CA SER A 464 -32.22 -30.34 -22.84
C SER A 464 -31.40 -29.03 -22.74
N GLY A 465 -31.29 -28.27 -23.84
CA GLY A 465 -30.70 -26.93 -23.85
C GLY A 465 -31.45 -25.92 -22.97
N TYR A 466 -32.79 -25.93 -23.01
CA TYR A 466 -33.62 -25.09 -22.15
C TYR A 466 -33.47 -25.43 -20.66
N ARG A 467 -33.24 -26.70 -20.30
CA ARG A 467 -32.98 -27.10 -18.90
C ARG A 467 -31.65 -26.55 -18.37
N ILE A 468 -30.61 -26.53 -19.21
CA ILE A 468 -29.31 -25.94 -18.83
C ILE A 468 -29.42 -24.42 -18.72
N LEU A 469 -30.09 -23.76 -19.67
CA LEU A 469 -30.36 -22.32 -19.59
C LEU A 469 -31.13 -21.97 -18.31
N GLY A 470 -32.12 -22.78 -17.92
CA GLY A 470 -32.85 -22.61 -16.66
C GLY A 470 -32.00 -22.84 -15.40
N ALA A 471 -31.02 -23.74 -15.45
CA ALA A 471 -30.07 -23.96 -14.36
C ALA A 471 -29.07 -22.79 -14.21
N VAL A 472 -28.63 -22.22 -15.33
CA VAL A 472 -27.71 -21.05 -15.37
C VAL A 472 -28.44 -19.75 -15.01
N ALA A 473 -29.69 -19.59 -15.40
CA ALA A 473 -30.53 -18.42 -15.07
C ALA A 473 -30.71 -18.22 -13.56
N LYS A 474 -30.69 -19.28 -12.74
CA LYS A 474 -30.75 -19.16 -11.27
C LYS A 474 -29.52 -18.48 -10.65
N VAL A 475 -28.43 -18.32 -11.39
CA VAL A 475 -27.20 -17.60 -10.99
C VAL A 475 -27.20 -16.16 -11.51
N SER A 476 -28.17 -15.79 -12.34
CA SER A 476 -28.25 -14.48 -12.98
C SER A 476 -29.70 -14.06 -13.11
N ASP A 477 -30.19 -13.26 -12.16
CA ASP A 477 -31.33 -12.41 -12.48
C ASP A 477 -31.31 -11.10 -11.69
N GLU A 478 -31.26 -9.98 -12.43
CA GLU A 478 -32.36 -9.01 -12.42
C GLU A 478 -32.36 -8.23 -13.77
N PRO A 479 -33.46 -8.20 -14.55
CA PRO A 479 -33.56 -7.44 -15.80
C PRO A 479 -34.11 -6.02 -15.59
N ALA A 480 -33.52 -5.03 -16.27
CA ALA A 480 -33.95 -3.64 -16.25
C ALA A 480 -35.13 -3.36 -17.21
N PRO A 481 -36.06 -2.42 -16.87
CA PRO A 481 -37.17 -2.03 -17.74
C PRO A 481 -36.75 -1.04 -18.85
N PRO A 482 -37.52 -0.95 -19.96
CA PRO A 482 -37.16 -0.14 -21.13
C PRO A 482 -37.39 1.38 -20.93
N LYS A 483 -36.54 2.18 -21.58
CA LYS A 483 -36.55 3.66 -21.54
C LYS A 483 -37.70 4.28 -22.36
N PRO A 484 -38.35 5.38 -21.89
CA PRO A 484 -39.21 6.23 -22.69
C PRO A 484 -38.42 7.25 -23.56
N PRO A 485 -39.03 7.82 -24.62
CA PRO A 485 -38.39 8.81 -25.50
C PRO A 485 -38.41 10.25 -24.92
N LEU A 486 -37.50 11.09 -25.42
CA LEU A 486 -37.25 12.48 -24.99
C LEU A 486 -38.30 13.47 -25.54
N PRO A 487 -38.71 14.51 -24.78
CA PRO A 487 -39.43 15.67 -25.30
C PRO A 487 -38.47 16.76 -25.85
N GLU A 488 -38.93 17.42 -26.91
CA GLU A 488 -38.32 18.60 -27.52
C GLU A 488 -38.63 19.90 -26.73
N GLY A 489 -37.66 20.82 -26.71
CA GLY A 489 -37.88 22.27 -26.61
C GLY A 489 -37.97 22.91 -25.21
N GLU A 490 -36.91 23.65 -24.82
CA GLU A 490 -36.94 25.09 -24.45
C GLU A 490 -35.59 25.52 -23.82
N VAL A 491 -35.15 26.73 -24.15
CA VAL A 491 -33.82 27.29 -23.79
C VAL A 491 -33.85 27.86 -22.36
N PRO A 492 -32.87 27.58 -21.47
CA PRO A 492 -32.84 28.19 -20.14
C PRO A 492 -32.33 29.65 -20.18
N PRO A 493 -32.86 30.54 -19.31
CA PRO A 493 -32.43 31.93 -19.22
C PRO A 493 -31.03 32.08 -18.62
N PRO A 494 -30.33 33.23 -18.83
CA PRO A 494 -28.95 33.41 -18.40
C PRO A 494 -28.83 33.52 -16.87
N ARG A 495 -27.77 32.90 -16.35
CA ARG A 495 -27.47 32.73 -14.92
C ARG A 495 -26.97 34.05 -14.30
N PRO A 496 -27.49 34.50 -13.14
CA PRO A 496 -26.94 35.64 -12.40
C PRO A 496 -25.55 35.31 -11.81
N PRO A 497 -24.67 36.31 -11.60
CA PRO A 497 -23.34 36.09 -11.03
C PRO A 497 -23.42 35.52 -9.60
N PRO A 498 -22.53 34.59 -9.20
CA PRO A 498 -22.54 34.01 -7.86
C PRO A 498 -22.12 35.06 -6.80
N PRO A 499 -22.69 35.03 -5.59
CA PRO A 499 -22.21 35.82 -4.46
C PRO A 499 -20.79 35.42 -4.05
N GLU A 500 -19.96 36.40 -3.70
CA GLU A 500 -18.63 36.20 -3.09
C GLU A 500 -18.77 35.45 -1.74
N GLU A 501 -18.08 34.31 -1.60
CA GLU A 501 -17.94 33.59 -0.33
C GLU A 501 -16.83 34.26 0.50
N LYS A 502 -17.12 34.68 1.73
CA LYS A 502 -16.10 34.94 2.74
C LYS A 502 -15.81 33.63 3.47
N ASP A 503 -14.73 32.94 3.12
CA ASP A 503 -14.24 31.85 3.98
C ASP A 503 -13.57 32.42 5.23
N GLU A 504 -13.71 31.73 6.36
CA GLU A 504 -12.94 32.02 7.56
C GLU A 504 -11.48 31.59 7.31
N ASP A 505 -10.55 32.55 7.35
CA ASP A 505 -9.12 32.26 7.24
C ASP A 505 -8.65 31.35 8.38
N PHE A 506 -7.70 30.47 8.07
CA PHE A 506 -7.09 29.63 9.08
C PHE A 506 -6.34 30.52 10.08
N PRO A 507 -6.53 30.34 11.40
CA PRO A 507 -5.95 31.23 12.41
C PRO A 507 -4.42 31.29 12.29
N GLU A 508 -3.88 32.50 12.17
CA GLU A 508 -2.44 32.74 12.28
C GLU A 508 -1.98 32.51 13.72
N GLN A 509 -0.78 31.94 13.88
CA GLN A 509 -0.22 31.66 15.19
C GLN A 509 0.46 32.94 15.71
N GLU A 510 0.00 33.46 16.85
CA GLU A 510 0.63 34.62 17.47
C GLU A 510 1.99 34.24 18.09
N VAL A 511 2.95 35.17 18.00
CA VAL A 511 4.31 34.98 18.54
C VAL A 511 4.22 34.79 20.06
N GLY A 512 4.61 33.61 20.54
CA GLY A 512 4.61 33.25 21.96
C GLY A 512 3.41 32.42 22.43
N GLU A 513 2.48 32.04 21.53
CA GLU A 513 1.36 31.16 21.88
C GLU A 513 1.82 29.70 22.05
N MET A 514 1.49 29.07 23.19
CA MET A 514 1.80 27.66 23.44
C MET A 514 0.79 26.74 22.78
N VAL A 515 1.21 26.07 21.70
CA VAL A 515 0.36 25.15 20.93
C VAL A 515 0.97 23.75 20.81
N SER A 516 0.12 22.74 20.59
CA SER A 516 0.58 21.42 20.19
C SER A 516 0.90 21.40 18.69
N GLU A 517 2.18 21.55 18.36
CA GLU A 517 2.68 21.59 16.97
C GLU A 517 2.17 20.43 16.10
N PRO A 518 2.22 19.15 16.54
CA PRO A 518 1.78 18.05 15.68
C PRO A 518 0.27 18.04 15.44
N MET A 519 -0.52 18.58 16.37
CA MET A 519 -1.98 18.72 16.23
C MET A 519 -2.34 19.90 15.32
N MET A 520 -1.62 21.02 15.46
CA MET A 520 -1.75 22.18 14.57
C MET A 520 -1.41 21.81 13.13
N MET A 521 -0.34 21.05 12.90
CA MET A 521 0.03 20.56 11.58
C MET A 521 -1.06 19.69 10.96
N ALA A 522 -1.63 18.74 11.72
CA ALA A 522 -2.76 17.92 11.26
C ALA A 522 -4.00 18.76 10.91
N ALA A 523 -4.28 19.81 11.69
CA ALA A 523 -5.34 20.77 11.38
C ALA A 523 -5.07 21.52 10.06
N ARG A 524 -3.86 22.05 9.87
CA ARG A 524 -3.44 22.75 8.64
C ARG A 524 -3.56 21.85 7.41
N GLN A 525 -3.08 20.60 7.49
CA GLN A 525 -3.15 19.65 6.38
C GLN A 525 -4.59 19.35 5.95
N LEU A 526 -5.52 19.20 6.90
CA LEU A 526 -6.94 19.03 6.56
C LEU A 526 -7.52 20.30 5.95
N HIS A 527 -7.19 21.46 6.50
CA HIS A 527 -7.64 22.75 5.97
C HIS A 527 -7.14 22.98 4.53
N GLU A 528 -5.88 22.68 4.24
CA GLU A 528 -5.28 22.81 2.92
C GLU A 528 -5.93 21.88 1.88
N GLU A 529 -6.33 20.68 2.29
CA GLU A 529 -7.09 19.80 1.41
C GLU A 529 -8.50 20.35 1.16
N ALA A 530 -9.19 20.79 2.21
CA ALA A 530 -10.57 21.26 2.11
C ALA A 530 -10.69 22.63 1.41
N ARG A 531 -9.70 23.53 1.56
CA ARG A 531 -9.71 24.87 0.96
C ARG A 531 -9.59 24.87 -0.57
N LYS A 532 -9.13 23.76 -1.17
CA LYS A 532 -9.12 23.57 -2.63
C LYS A 532 -10.53 23.65 -3.22
N TRP A 533 -11.55 23.40 -2.41
CA TRP A 533 -12.94 23.24 -2.81
C TRP A 533 -13.84 24.33 -2.20
N SER A 534 -14.86 24.75 -2.96
CA SER A 534 -15.97 25.55 -2.41
C SER A 534 -16.80 24.67 -1.48
N SER A 535 -17.26 25.27 -0.37
CA SER A 535 -18.20 24.64 0.56
C SER A 535 -19.65 24.73 0.08
N LYS A 536 -19.93 25.59 -0.92
CA LYS A 536 -21.28 25.81 -1.43
C LYS A 536 -21.82 24.55 -2.11
N GLY A 537 -22.88 23.98 -1.53
CA GLY A 537 -23.47 22.73 -2.04
C GLY A 537 -22.58 21.50 -1.80
N ASN A 538 -21.61 21.59 -0.88
CA ASN A 538 -20.75 20.49 -0.48
C ASN A 538 -20.51 20.50 1.04
N ASP A 539 -21.45 19.90 1.77
CA ASP A 539 -21.41 19.84 3.24
C ASP A 539 -20.24 18.99 3.77
N ILE A 540 -19.67 18.09 2.96
CA ILE A 540 -18.45 17.35 3.31
C ILE A 540 -17.29 18.34 3.49
N ILE A 541 -17.12 19.25 2.51
CA ILE A 541 -16.09 20.29 2.56
C ILE A 541 -16.36 21.27 3.70
N GLY A 542 -17.62 21.68 3.87
CA GLY A 542 -18.02 22.54 4.99
C GLY A 542 -17.67 21.93 6.35
N ALA A 543 -17.99 20.65 6.56
CA ALA A 543 -17.66 19.93 7.80
C ALA A 543 -16.15 19.75 7.96
N ALA A 544 -15.41 19.41 6.90
CA ALA A 544 -13.95 19.27 6.95
C ALA A 544 -13.23 20.57 7.33
N LYS A 545 -13.65 21.72 6.77
CA LYS A 545 -13.13 23.04 7.16
C LYS A 545 -13.38 23.33 8.64
N ARG A 546 -14.61 23.11 9.12
CA ARG A 546 -14.96 23.28 10.56
C ARG A 546 -14.10 22.38 11.45
N MET A 547 -13.89 21.12 11.07
CA MET A 547 -13.05 20.19 11.82
C MET A 547 -11.61 20.68 11.92
N ALA A 548 -11.05 21.25 10.85
CA ALA A 548 -9.70 21.79 10.87
C ALA A 548 -9.57 22.99 11.84
N LEU A 549 -10.52 23.93 11.82
CA LEU A 549 -10.52 25.08 12.72
C LEU A 549 -10.67 24.66 14.19
N LEU A 550 -11.59 23.74 14.48
CA LEU A 550 -11.76 23.17 15.82
C LEU A 550 -10.51 22.41 16.27
N MET A 551 -9.82 21.71 15.37
CA MET A 551 -8.58 21.01 15.72
C MET A 551 -7.43 21.99 16.02
N ALA A 552 -7.37 23.12 15.32
CA ALA A 552 -6.46 24.21 15.64
C ALA A 552 -6.76 24.82 17.03
N GLU A 553 -8.03 24.99 17.38
CA GLU A 553 -8.45 25.39 18.74
C GLU A 553 -8.04 24.34 19.79
N MET A 554 -8.29 23.05 19.52
CA MET A 554 -7.88 21.97 20.41
C MET A 554 -6.37 21.98 20.66
N SER A 555 -5.54 22.28 19.65
CA SER A 555 -4.08 22.36 19.76
C SER A 555 -3.61 23.41 20.77
N ARG A 556 -4.36 24.51 20.92
CA ARG A 556 -4.13 25.57 21.91
C ARG A 556 -4.60 25.12 23.30
N LEU A 557 -5.79 24.51 23.37
CA LEU A 557 -6.39 24.06 24.62
C LEU A 557 -5.62 22.95 25.34
N VAL A 558 -4.82 22.15 24.61
CA VAL A 558 -4.02 21.06 25.21
C VAL A 558 -2.69 21.52 25.82
N ARG A 559 -2.15 22.68 25.42
CA ARG A 559 -0.89 23.25 25.93
C ARG A 559 -1.04 24.55 26.73
N GLY A 560 -2.10 25.33 26.52
CA GLY A 560 -2.32 26.62 27.18
C GLY A 560 -2.47 26.52 28.71
N GLY A 561 -1.73 27.36 29.44
CA GLY A 561 -1.71 27.42 30.92
C GLY A 561 -3.02 27.86 31.59
N SER A 562 -3.99 28.39 30.83
CA SER A 562 -5.36 28.65 31.29
C SER A 562 -6.28 27.49 30.90
N GLY A 563 -6.08 26.34 31.54
CA GLY A 563 -6.78 25.08 31.26
C GLY A 563 -8.29 25.18 31.42
N ASN A 564 -8.99 25.55 30.35
CA ASN A 564 -10.44 25.60 30.34
C ASN A 564 -10.97 24.20 30.00
N LYS A 565 -10.97 23.29 31.00
CA LYS A 565 -11.40 21.88 30.88
C LYS A 565 -12.71 21.73 30.10
N ARG A 566 -13.65 22.65 30.34
CA ARG A 566 -14.95 22.70 29.69
C ARG A 566 -14.82 22.98 28.20
N ALA A 567 -13.95 23.91 27.81
CA ALA A 567 -13.67 24.23 26.41
C ALA A 567 -13.01 23.04 25.69
N LEU A 568 -12.05 22.34 26.31
CA LEU A 568 -11.42 21.15 25.70
C LEU A 568 -12.43 20.04 25.42
N ILE A 569 -13.30 19.74 26.40
CA ILE A 569 -14.36 18.73 26.24
C ILE A 569 -15.37 19.17 25.18
N GLN A 570 -15.73 20.45 25.15
CA GLN A 570 -16.69 20.98 24.18
C GLN A 570 -16.13 20.92 22.75
N CYS A 571 -14.89 21.38 22.57
CA CYS A 571 -14.17 21.29 21.30
C CYS A 571 -14.12 19.84 20.78
N ALA A 572 -13.82 18.86 21.64
CA ALA A 572 -13.87 17.44 21.27
C ALA A 572 -15.25 16.95 20.81
N LYS A 573 -16.33 17.44 21.44
CA LYS A 573 -17.71 17.12 21.05
C LYS A 573 -18.08 17.75 19.70
N ASP A 574 -17.63 18.97 19.46
CA ASP A 574 -17.92 19.68 18.21
C ASP A 574 -17.16 19.06 17.04
N ILE A 575 -15.89 18.65 17.24
CA ILE A 575 -15.14 17.84 16.28
C ILE A 575 -15.86 16.52 16.00
N ALA A 576 -16.34 15.83 17.04
CA ALA A 576 -17.06 14.57 16.89
C ALA A 576 -18.35 14.74 16.05
N LYS A 577 -19.13 15.78 16.32
CA LYS A 577 -20.37 16.08 15.58
C LYS A 577 -20.09 16.37 14.10
N ALA A 578 -19.05 17.15 13.79
CA ALA A 578 -18.66 17.41 12.40
C ALA A 578 -18.12 16.14 11.72
N SER A 579 -17.42 15.26 12.45
CA SER A 579 -16.93 13.98 11.92
C SER A 579 -18.06 13.00 11.58
N ASP A 580 -19.15 13.01 12.34
CA ASP A 580 -20.34 12.21 12.07
C ASP A 580 -21.06 12.69 10.80
N GLU A 581 -21.07 14.00 10.57
CA GLU A 581 -21.61 14.61 9.35
C GLU A 581 -20.81 14.19 8.11
N VAL A 582 -19.46 14.28 8.15
CA VAL A 582 -18.58 13.77 7.08
C VAL A 582 -18.86 12.30 6.80
N THR A 583 -18.92 11.47 7.84
CA THR A 583 -19.14 10.03 7.70
C THR A 583 -20.48 9.72 7.05
N ARG A 584 -21.56 10.40 7.49
CA ARG A 584 -22.91 10.21 6.95
C ARG A 584 -22.98 10.56 5.46
N LEU A 585 -22.42 11.71 5.08
CA LEU A 585 -22.42 12.18 3.71
C LEU A 585 -21.54 11.29 2.81
N ALA A 586 -20.36 10.89 3.28
CA ALA A 586 -19.48 9.98 2.55
C ALA A 586 -20.13 8.61 2.28
N LYS A 587 -20.90 8.07 3.24
CA LYS A 587 -21.67 6.83 3.05
C LYS A 587 -22.76 6.98 1.97
N GLU A 588 -23.40 8.15 1.90
CA GLU A 588 -24.40 8.42 0.85
C GLU A 588 -23.76 8.51 -0.54
N VAL A 589 -22.62 9.19 -0.65
CA VAL A 589 -21.80 9.23 -1.88
C VAL A 589 -21.39 7.81 -2.31
N ALA A 590 -20.92 6.99 -1.36
CA ALA A 590 -20.53 5.61 -1.63
C ALA A 590 -21.70 4.77 -2.15
N LYS A 591 -22.90 4.94 -1.56
CA LYS A 591 -24.12 4.22 -1.97
C LYS A 591 -24.50 4.50 -3.42
N GLN A 592 -24.27 5.73 -3.89
CA GLN A 592 -24.62 6.16 -5.25
C GLN A 592 -23.49 5.94 -6.27
N CYS A 593 -22.28 5.65 -5.80
CA CYS A 593 -21.14 5.34 -6.65
C CYS A 593 -21.36 4.01 -7.39
N THR A 594 -21.28 4.06 -8.72
CA THR A 594 -21.44 2.87 -9.58
C THR A 594 -20.20 1.99 -9.61
N ASP A 595 -19.02 2.57 -9.41
CA ASP A 595 -17.75 1.85 -9.37
C ASP A 595 -17.58 1.13 -8.03
N LYS A 596 -17.60 -0.22 -8.07
CA LYS A 596 -17.51 -1.07 -6.87
C LYS A 596 -16.21 -0.86 -6.10
N ARG A 597 -15.09 -0.61 -6.78
CA ARG A 597 -13.77 -0.46 -6.15
C ARG A 597 -13.70 0.86 -5.40
N ILE A 598 -14.07 1.97 -6.06
CA ILE A 598 -14.07 3.31 -5.46
C ILE A 598 -15.06 3.36 -4.29
N ARG A 599 -16.26 2.77 -4.44
CA ARG A 599 -17.23 2.62 -3.34
C ARG A 599 -16.64 1.89 -2.14
N THR A 600 -15.94 0.78 -2.37
CA THR A 600 -15.35 -0.02 -1.27
C THR A 600 -14.25 0.75 -0.55
N ASN A 601 -13.39 1.46 -1.30
CA ASN A 601 -12.34 2.31 -0.72
C ASN A 601 -12.91 3.43 0.14
N LEU A 602 -13.91 4.16 -0.37
CA LEU A 602 -14.58 5.25 0.37
C LEU A 602 -15.21 4.74 1.68
N LEU A 603 -15.88 3.58 1.65
CA LEU A 603 -16.44 2.96 2.85
C LEU A 603 -15.36 2.56 3.85
N GLN A 604 -14.28 1.91 3.39
CA GLN A 604 -13.18 1.48 4.25
C GLN A 604 -12.55 2.65 5.02
N VAL A 605 -12.44 3.81 4.37
CA VAL A 605 -11.82 4.99 4.97
C VAL A 605 -12.79 5.74 5.89
N CYS A 606 -14.05 5.95 5.49
CA CYS A 606 -14.99 6.72 6.28
C CYS A 606 -15.51 5.96 7.52
N GLU A 607 -15.55 4.62 7.49
CA GLU A 607 -16.00 3.81 8.63
C GLU A 607 -15.04 3.78 9.82
N ARG A 608 -13.80 4.25 9.63
CA ARG A 608 -12.83 4.42 10.72
C ARG A 608 -13.15 5.66 11.57
N ILE A 609 -13.76 6.69 10.98
CA ILE A 609 -14.00 7.99 11.60
C ILE A 609 -14.80 7.88 12.92
N PRO A 610 -15.93 7.14 12.99
CA PRO A 610 -16.72 7.05 14.23
C PRO A 610 -15.94 6.47 15.43
N THR A 611 -15.06 5.49 15.16
CA THR A 611 -14.24 4.86 16.21
C THR A 611 -13.19 5.85 16.72
N ILE A 612 -12.47 6.51 15.81
CA ILE A 612 -11.42 7.49 16.16
C ILE A 612 -12.04 8.69 16.89
N SER A 613 -13.19 9.18 16.42
CA SER A 613 -13.97 10.26 17.05
C SER A 613 -14.43 9.90 18.47
N THR A 614 -14.85 8.65 18.69
CA THR A 614 -15.18 8.17 20.05
C THR A 614 -13.96 8.14 20.96
N GLN A 615 -12.82 7.69 20.46
CA GLN A 615 -11.55 7.73 21.19
C GLN A 615 -11.12 9.17 21.50
N LEU A 616 -11.31 10.12 20.58
CA LEU A 616 -11.00 11.54 20.79
C LEU A 616 -11.76 12.10 21.99
N LYS A 617 -13.07 11.79 22.10
CA LYS A 617 -13.90 12.20 23.24
C LYS A 617 -13.37 11.63 24.56
N ILE A 618 -12.99 10.35 24.57
CA ILE A 618 -12.44 9.67 25.77
C ILE A 618 -11.11 10.31 26.17
N LEU A 619 -10.16 10.42 25.25
CA LEU A 619 -8.82 10.97 25.51
C LEU A 619 -8.89 12.45 25.92
N SER A 620 -9.76 13.24 25.29
CA SER A 620 -10.00 14.63 25.68
C SER A 620 -10.57 14.74 27.09
N THR A 621 -11.46 13.81 27.48
CA THR A 621 -12.00 13.74 28.85
C THR A 621 -10.89 13.40 29.84
N VAL A 622 -10.06 12.39 29.53
CA VAL A 622 -8.89 11.99 30.35
C VAL A 622 -7.96 13.19 30.53
N LYS A 623 -7.55 13.86 29.45
CA LYS A 623 -6.67 15.03 29.52
C LYS A 623 -7.30 16.17 30.31
N ALA A 624 -8.60 16.42 30.14
CA ALA A 624 -9.32 17.45 30.91
C ALA A 624 -9.33 17.16 32.42
N THR A 625 -9.38 15.88 32.84
CA THR A 625 -9.24 15.53 34.27
C THR A 625 -7.85 15.82 34.82
N MET A 626 -6.82 15.85 33.96
CA MET A 626 -5.43 16.06 34.35
C MET A 626 -5.02 17.55 34.39
N LEU A 627 -5.72 18.43 33.66
CA LEU A 627 -5.46 19.87 33.70
C LEU A 627 -5.68 20.45 35.12
N GLY A 628 -4.74 21.24 35.64
CA GLY A 628 -4.91 21.99 36.89
C GLY A 628 -4.91 21.17 38.20
N ARG A 629 -4.39 19.93 38.20
CA ARG A 629 -4.12 19.17 39.43
C ARG A 629 -2.62 19.23 39.75
N THR A 630 -2.28 19.56 40.99
CA THR A 630 -0.89 19.67 41.47
C THR A 630 -0.22 18.34 41.80
N ASN A 631 -1.00 17.24 41.83
CA ASN A 631 -0.56 15.92 42.29
C ASN A 631 -0.41 14.89 41.15
N ILE A 632 -0.41 15.34 39.90
CA ILE A 632 -0.20 14.48 38.73
C ILE A 632 1.23 14.72 38.26
N SER A 633 1.96 13.63 37.96
CA SER A 633 3.31 13.76 37.42
C SER A 633 3.27 14.45 36.04
N GLU A 634 4.26 15.29 35.74
CA GLU A 634 4.38 15.89 34.40
C GLU A 634 4.41 14.81 33.32
N GLU A 635 5.02 13.66 33.61
CA GLU A 635 5.13 12.49 32.73
C GLU A 635 3.77 11.86 32.38
N GLU A 636 2.86 11.67 33.34
CA GLU A 636 1.50 11.18 33.08
C GLU A 636 0.67 12.17 32.23
N SER A 637 0.83 13.47 32.50
CA SER A 637 0.16 14.53 31.75
C SER A 637 0.68 14.59 30.31
N GLU A 638 1.98 14.41 30.12
CA GLU A 638 2.63 14.40 28.80
C GLU A 638 2.22 13.17 27.98
N GLN A 639 2.23 11.97 28.56
CA GLN A 639 1.75 10.75 27.89
C GLN A 639 0.28 10.86 27.45
N ALA A 640 -0.60 11.42 28.29
CA ALA A 640 -2.00 11.64 27.91
C ALA A 640 -2.12 12.65 26.74
N THR A 641 -1.24 13.65 26.68
CA THR A 641 -1.16 14.57 25.53
C THR A 641 -0.72 13.83 24.27
N GLU A 642 0.32 13.00 24.34
CA GLU A 642 0.82 12.24 23.20
C GLU A 642 -0.24 11.31 22.60
N MET A 643 -0.98 10.59 23.45
CA MET A 643 -2.09 9.74 23.01
C MET A 643 -3.20 10.55 22.31
N LEU A 644 -3.54 11.72 22.87
CA LEU A 644 -4.55 12.61 22.30
C LEU A 644 -4.09 13.19 20.95
N VAL A 645 -2.83 13.62 20.85
CA VAL A 645 -2.22 14.13 19.63
C VAL A 645 -2.23 13.07 18.53
N HIS A 646 -1.80 11.85 18.83
CA HIS A 646 -1.81 10.75 17.87
C HIS A 646 -3.23 10.41 17.41
N ASN A 647 -4.22 10.42 18.29
CA ASN A 647 -5.61 10.20 17.91
C ASN A 647 -6.15 11.34 17.01
N ALA A 648 -5.84 12.59 17.33
CA ALA A 648 -6.21 13.75 16.53
C ALA A 648 -5.60 13.70 15.12
N GLN A 649 -4.32 13.35 14.98
CA GLN A 649 -3.65 13.16 13.69
C GLN A 649 -4.35 12.09 12.84
N ASN A 650 -4.67 10.95 13.45
CA ASN A 650 -5.41 9.88 12.77
C ASN A 650 -6.80 10.33 12.31
N LEU A 651 -7.51 11.15 13.10
CA LEU A 651 -8.82 11.66 12.72
C LEU A 651 -8.74 12.60 11.52
N MET A 652 -7.85 13.60 11.58
CA MET A 652 -7.68 14.58 10.49
C MET A 652 -7.26 13.87 9.19
N GLN A 653 -6.35 12.90 9.28
CA GLN A 653 -5.93 12.10 8.13
C GLN A 653 -7.09 11.28 7.54
N SER A 654 -7.89 10.61 8.38
CA SER A 654 -9.04 9.81 7.90
C SER A 654 -10.11 10.67 7.22
N VAL A 655 -10.35 11.89 7.73
CA VAL A 655 -11.26 12.85 7.12
C VAL A 655 -10.70 13.38 5.80
N LYS A 656 -9.41 13.71 5.74
CA LYS A 656 -8.73 14.15 4.52
C LYS A 656 -8.82 13.10 3.41
N GLU A 657 -8.55 11.83 3.74
CA GLU A 657 -8.72 10.71 2.81
C GLU A 657 -10.18 10.55 2.37
N THR A 658 -11.14 10.71 3.30
CA THR A 658 -12.57 10.65 2.99
C THR A 658 -13.00 11.73 2.01
N VAL A 659 -12.48 12.96 2.13
CA VAL A 659 -12.75 14.05 1.18
C VAL A 659 -12.29 13.66 -0.23
N ARG A 660 -11.07 13.14 -0.38
CA ARG A 660 -10.52 12.73 -1.69
C ARG A 660 -11.27 11.55 -2.32
N GLU A 661 -11.57 10.53 -1.52
CA GLU A 661 -12.32 9.37 -2.01
C GLU A 661 -13.78 9.74 -2.33
N ALA A 662 -14.37 10.69 -1.60
CA ALA A 662 -15.71 11.21 -1.90
C ALA A 662 -15.74 12.01 -3.21
N GLU A 663 -14.70 12.78 -3.51
CA GLU A 663 -14.51 13.44 -4.81
C GLU A 663 -14.46 12.40 -5.94
N ALA A 664 -13.56 11.42 -5.82
CA ALA A 664 -13.37 10.38 -6.82
C ALA A 664 -14.67 9.56 -7.04
N ALA A 665 -15.38 9.23 -5.97
CA ALA A 665 -16.65 8.53 -6.02
C ALA A 665 -17.75 9.36 -6.69
N SER A 666 -17.77 10.68 -6.47
CA SER A 666 -18.77 11.58 -7.03
C SER A 666 -18.73 11.66 -8.56
N ILE A 667 -17.55 11.47 -9.17
CA ILE A 667 -17.38 11.39 -10.64
C ILE A 667 -18.11 10.17 -11.24
N LYS A 668 -18.34 9.12 -10.43
CA LYS A 668 -18.94 7.85 -10.86
C LYS A 668 -20.38 7.66 -10.35
N ILE A 669 -21.04 8.74 -9.94
CA ILE A 669 -22.47 8.73 -9.60
C ILE A 669 -23.30 8.85 -10.88
N ARG A 670 -24.44 8.15 -10.95
CA ARG A 670 -25.36 8.28 -12.08
C ARG A 670 -26.01 9.66 -12.10
N THR A 671 -26.19 10.23 -13.29
CA THR A 671 -26.79 11.55 -13.48
C THR A 671 -28.23 11.69 -12.98
N ASP A 672 -28.92 10.59 -12.69
CA ASP A 672 -30.30 10.54 -12.18
C ASP A 672 -30.40 10.33 -10.65
N ALA A 673 -29.28 10.26 -9.93
CA ALA A 673 -29.26 9.85 -8.52
C ALA A 673 -29.76 10.90 -7.51
N GLY A 674 -30.10 12.12 -7.97
CA GLY A 674 -30.79 13.16 -7.17
C GLY A 674 -29.97 13.80 -6.04
N PHE A 675 -28.82 13.24 -5.66
CA PHE A 675 -27.90 13.77 -4.66
C PHE A 675 -26.55 14.03 -5.32
N THR A 676 -26.18 15.30 -5.50
CA THR A 676 -24.89 15.68 -6.10
C THR A 676 -24.20 16.70 -5.21
N LEU A 677 -23.06 16.31 -4.63
CA LEU A 677 -22.15 17.25 -4.00
C LEU A 677 -21.44 18.07 -5.09
N HIS A 678 -21.37 19.38 -4.88
CA HIS A 678 -20.78 20.28 -5.85
C HIS A 678 -19.26 20.38 -5.62
N TRP A 679 -18.48 19.69 -6.44
CA TRP A 679 -17.02 19.74 -6.42
C TRP A 679 -16.51 20.87 -7.32
N ILE A 680 -16.45 22.09 -6.77
CA ILE A 680 -15.96 23.28 -7.49
C ILE A 680 -14.61 23.69 -6.92
N ARG A 681 -13.57 23.63 -7.75
CA ARG A 681 -12.23 24.06 -7.37
C ARG A 681 -12.18 25.58 -7.27
N LYS A 682 -11.61 26.12 -6.19
CA LYS A 682 -11.39 27.56 -6.07
C LYS A 682 -10.23 27.99 -6.97
N THR A 683 -10.50 28.89 -7.90
CA THR A 683 -9.48 29.53 -8.73
C THR A 683 -8.90 30.76 -8.03
N PRO A 684 -7.62 31.11 -8.24
CA PRO A 684 -6.93 32.21 -7.56
C PRO A 684 -7.50 33.62 -7.80
N TRP A 685 -8.52 33.78 -8.65
CA TRP A 685 -9.01 35.08 -9.14
C TRP A 685 -10.23 35.61 -8.38
N TYR A 686 -10.71 34.89 -7.35
CA TYR A 686 -11.78 35.31 -6.45
C TYR A 686 -11.27 35.25 -5.01
N GLN A 687 -10.39 36.18 -4.65
CA GLN A 687 -10.10 36.56 -3.27
C GLN A 687 -10.84 37.83 -2.94
#